data_AF-A0A9E2T9K7-F1
#
_entry.id   AF-A0A9E2T9K7-F1
#
_cell.length_a   1.000
_cell.length_b   1.000
_cell.length_c   1.000
_cell.angle_alpha   90.00
_cell.angle_beta   90.00
_cell.angle_gamma   90.00
#
_symmetry.space_group_name_H-M   'P 1'
#
loop_
_entity.id
_entity.type
_entity.pdbx_description
1 polymer ?
#
loop_
_entity_poly.entity_id
_entity_poly.type
_entity_poly.pdbx_seq_one_letter_code
_entity_poly.pdbx_strand_id
1 'polypeptide(L)'
;YPLPKIGKHHYDAIEGLVLIRTQETQLVIARGYASQESYQRQGERFVLQSIRQRGGARIDLHYEHHHQGTPVLSDLVTYQNEVQHQHLATALDEHGRISALWQVRNGQPHRQLAAYRYDEHGDLLQADDEHQASWSYQYQDHLITRYSDRSGRGINLQWQGTGPDAKAVREWADDGSFDTRLAWDADVRLTCVTDAHGQVTKHYYDGLGFTYRVIHPDGSEEWLLRDTAKNITQHLHADGSTERFAYDERGNLLQHTRADGSCVHYAYDDHDQLLKTRDAEGGLWRRDYDQRGNLIETIDPLENTTQYRYNSDNLPIAVIDANGNEKTLAYTADGLLSQYTDCSGHTRHWHYDPCGQLIRYTDALGQVTEYAYEAGQLARLTHPDHSHEQFERDAEGRLLSHTDALQRRTCWAYNVAGLIATRTDAQGHTLDYRWDRLGRLLELRNENHSSARFSYDSMGRLLSETGFDGKRRSYHYHAESGVLAQQLDEDRIIEFAFDPLGRLSQRHAGHRHGQHWQSEAFHYDGNGQLLMAENSQSKLQWFYDRAGNLSREHQYYRFLDTPSVAIWQHEYDALNQRCATTRPDGHRVSWLTYGSGHLLAIKLDDAELLSYQRDALHREIGRVQGNGLQQRQQWTANGYLHTQSLTRPGSNDYLR
;
A
#
# COMPACT_ATOMS: atom_id res chain seq x y z
N TYR A 1 -12.68 -13.41 29.48
CA TYR A 1 -13.86 -14.29 29.25
C TYR A 1 -14.09 -15.21 30.42
N PRO A 2 -15.36 -15.53 30.76
CA PRO A 2 -15.62 -16.66 31.62
C PRO A 2 -15.02 -17.92 30.98
N LEU A 3 -14.28 -18.72 31.76
CA LEU A 3 -13.69 -19.94 31.25
C LEU A 3 -14.81 -20.92 30.84
N PRO A 4 -14.89 -21.34 29.56
CA PRO A 4 -15.93 -22.27 29.14
C PRO A 4 -15.85 -23.61 29.89
N LYS A 5 -16.98 -24.32 29.97
CA LYS A 5 -16.97 -25.73 30.40
C LYS A 5 -16.21 -26.57 29.35
N ILE A 6 -15.64 -27.70 29.77
CA ILE A 6 -14.95 -28.62 28.85
C ILE A 6 -15.92 -29.05 27.73
N GLY A 7 -15.46 -28.98 26.49
CA GLY A 7 -16.25 -29.24 25.28
C GLY A 7 -17.21 -28.12 24.88
N LYS A 8 -17.18 -26.97 25.57
CA LYS A 8 -18.00 -25.79 25.24
C LYS A 8 -17.12 -24.65 24.74
N HIS A 9 -17.77 -23.72 24.04
CA HIS A 9 -17.16 -22.52 23.49
C HIS A 9 -17.85 -21.25 23.98
N HIS A 10 -17.16 -20.13 23.86
CA HIS A 10 -17.66 -18.78 24.02
C HIS A 10 -17.29 -18.00 22.76
N TYR A 11 -18.30 -17.45 22.07
CA TYR A 11 -18.09 -16.56 20.95
C TYR A 11 -18.16 -15.11 21.44
N ASP A 12 -17.14 -14.33 21.11
CA ASP A 12 -17.14 -12.88 21.28
C ASP A 12 -17.27 -12.24 19.89
N ALA A 13 -18.41 -11.60 19.65
CA ALA A 13 -18.71 -10.95 18.38
C ALA A 13 -17.95 -9.62 18.20
N ILE A 14 -17.51 -8.98 19.29
CA ILE A 14 -16.75 -7.73 19.26
C ILE A 14 -15.30 -8.00 18.83
N GLU A 15 -14.72 -9.06 19.38
CA GLU A 15 -13.35 -9.48 19.06
C GLU A 15 -13.27 -10.45 17.87
N GLY A 16 -14.41 -10.89 17.35
CA GLY A 16 -14.51 -11.84 16.23
C GLY A 16 -13.83 -13.20 16.53
N LEU A 17 -13.87 -13.65 17.79
CA LEU A 17 -13.16 -14.85 18.23
C LEU A 17 -14.04 -15.86 18.94
N VAL A 18 -13.66 -17.14 18.82
CA VAL A 18 -14.27 -18.25 19.53
C VAL A 18 -13.23 -18.85 20.48
N LEU A 19 -13.48 -18.74 21.78
CA LEU A 19 -12.70 -19.41 22.82
C LEU A 19 -13.33 -20.77 23.11
N ILE A 20 -12.57 -21.85 22.95
CA ILE A 20 -13.00 -23.23 23.16
C ILE A 20 -12.16 -23.85 24.27
N ARG A 21 -12.80 -24.50 25.25
CA ARG A 21 -12.10 -25.35 26.22
C ARG A 21 -12.20 -26.80 25.81
N THR A 22 -11.17 -27.31 25.14
CA THR A 22 -11.14 -28.69 24.62
C THR A 22 -10.92 -29.71 25.73
N GLN A 23 -10.09 -29.38 26.72
CA GLN A 23 -9.76 -30.25 27.86
C GLN A 23 -9.60 -29.44 29.15
N GLU A 24 -9.35 -30.10 30.27
CA GLU A 24 -9.09 -29.41 31.54
C GLU A 24 -7.88 -28.47 31.45
N THR A 25 -6.86 -28.89 30.69
CA THR A 25 -5.57 -28.23 30.54
C THR A 25 -5.35 -27.61 29.16
N GLN A 26 -6.36 -27.57 28.28
CA GLN A 26 -6.19 -27.07 26.92
C GLN A 26 -7.29 -26.08 26.52
N LEU A 27 -6.86 -24.97 25.91
CA LEU A 27 -7.72 -23.94 25.32
C LEU A 27 -7.37 -23.78 23.84
N VAL A 28 -8.37 -23.41 23.06
CA VAL A 28 -8.21 -23.03 21.66
C VAL A 28 -8.91 -21.70 21.43
N ILE A 29 -8.24 -20.77 20.75
CA ILE A 29 -8.84 -19.52 20.27
C ILE A 29 -8.87 -19.60 18.74
N ALA A 30 -10.06 -19.53 18.15
CA ALA A 30 -10.22 -19.40 16.70
C ALA A 30 -10.62 -17.96 16.36
N ARG A 31 -9.96 -17.37 15.36
CA ARG A 31 -10.29 -16.04 14.81
C ARG A 31 -10.91 -16.26 13.43
N GLY A 32 -12.25 -16.27 13.40
CA GLY A 32 -13.03 -16.75 12.26
C GLY A 32 -12.53 -18.12 11.77
N TYR A 33 -12.44 -18.27 10.45
CA TYR A 33 -11.88 -19.45 9.79
C TYR A 33 -10.43 -19.26 9.34
N ALA A 34 -9.77 -18.15 9.72
CA ALA A 34 -8.45 -17.80 9.21
C ALA A 34 -7.33 -18.43 10.05
N SER A 35 -7.42 -18.35 11.38
CA SER A 35 -6.38 -18.82 12.28
C SER A 35 -6.92 -19.44 13.56
N GLN A 36 -6.17 -20.41 14.07
CA GLN A 36 -6.42 -21.09 15.33
C GLN A 36 -5.15 -21.09 16.19
N GLU A 37 -5.29 -20.65 17.43
CA GLU A 37 -4.26 -20.65 18.45
C GLU A 37 -4.57 -21.73 19.49
N SER A 38 -3.59 -22.57 19.84
CA SER A 38 -3.77 -23.62 20.84
C SER A 38 -2.90 -23.32 22.05
N TYR A 39 -3.49 -23.43 23.24
CA TYR A 39 -2.84 -23.13 24.51
C TYR A 39 -2.89 -24.33 25.45
N GLN A 40 -1.80 -24.55 26.19
CA GLN A 40 -1.68 -25.61 27.18
C GLN A 40 -1.44 -25.03 28.57
N ARG A 41 -2.12 -25.57 29.59
CA ARG A 41 -1.94 -25.18 30.97
C ARG A 41 -0.60 -25.69 31.50
N GLN A 42 0.20 -24.78 32.04
CA GLN A 42 1.42 -25.04 32.78
C GLN A 42 1.35 -24.31 34.12
N GLY A 43 1.20 -25.05 35.21
CA GLY A 43 0.91 -24.49 36.53
C GLY A 43 -0.40 -23.68 36.53
N GLU A 44 -0.31 -22.40 36.84
CA GLU A 44 -1.46 -21.49 36.90
C GLU A 44 -1.74 -20.74 35.58
N ARG A 45 -0.83 -20.83 34.59
CA ARG A 45 -0.96 -20.11 33.31
C ARG A 45 -1.22 -21.03 32.13
N PHE A 46 -1.81 -20.48 31.07
CA PHE A 46 -1.89 -21.11 29.76
C PHE A 46 -0.80 -20.52 28.87
N VAL A 47 0.04 -21.37 28.28
CA VAL A 47 1.08 -20.96 27.33
C VAL A 47 0.66 -21.31 25.91
N LEU A 48 0.95 -20.44 24.95
CA LEU A 48 0.69 -20.68 23.54
C LEU A 48 1.60 -21.82 23.06
N GLN A 49 1.01 -22.86 22.47
CA GLN A 49 1.70 -24.04 21.94
C GLN A 49 1.76 -24.03 20.42
N SER A 50 0.73 -23.50 19.75
CA SER A 50 0.75 -23.41 18.29
C SER A 50 -0.19 -22.34 17.76
N ILE A 51 0.17 -21.79 16.60
CA ILE A 51 -0.70 -20.99 15.76
C ILE A 51 -0.80 -21.71 14.41
N ARG A 52 -2.01 -22.05 13.98
CA ARG A 52 -2.28 -22.71 12.71
C ARG A 52 -3.17 -21.81 11.86
N GLN A 53 -2.82 -21.65 10.59
CA GLN A 53 -3.64 -20.99 9.58
C GLN A 53 -4.41 -22.03 8.75
N ARG A 54 -5.54 -21.63 8.19
CA ARG A 54 -6.37 -22.47 7.30
C ARG A 54 -5.59 -23.09 6.14
N GLY A 55 -4.64 -22.34 5.57
CA GLY A 55 -3.77 -22.81 4.49
C GLY A 55 -2.81 -23.94 4.91
N GLY A 56 -2.76 -24.33 6.19
CA GLY A 56 -1.87 -25.38 6.67
C GLY A 56 -0.51 -24.87 7.17
N ALA A 57 -0.23 -23.57 7.03
CA ALA A 57 0.91 -22.96 7.71
C ALA A 57 0.71 -23.05 9.23
N ARG A 58 1.74 -23.48 9.96
CA ARG A 58 1.70 -23.64 11.41
C ARG A 58 3.03 -23.18 12.01
N ILE A 59 2.98 -22.60 13.19
CA ILE A 59 4.15 -22.43 14.05
C ILE A 59 3.85 -23.11 15.38
N ASP A 60 4.76 -23.97 15.82
CA ASP A 60 4.73 -24.63 17.12
C ASP A 60 5.76 -23.99 18.04
N LEU A 61 5.37 -23.78 19.29
CA LEU A 61 6.18 -23.16 20.33
C LEU A 61 6.46 -24.21 21.41
N HIS A 62 7.75 -24.47 21.62
CA HIS A 62 8.24 -25.49 22.55
C HIS A 62 8.78 -24.85 23.83
N TYR A 63 8.68 -25.55 24.95
CA TYR A 63 9.05 -25.06 26.28
C TYR A 63 9.90 -26.10 27.01
N GLU A 64 10.96 -26.59 26.35
CA GLU A 64 11.80 -27.68 26.90
C GLU A 64 12.82 -27.15 27.91
N HIS A 65 13.19 -25.88 27.80
CA HIS A 65 14.04 -25.19 28.78
C HIS A 65 13.27 -24.89 30.06
N HIS A 66 13.98 -24.93 31.20
CA HIS A 66 13.42 -24.66 32.51
C HIS A 66 14.29 -23.64 33.24
N HIS A 67 13.66 -22.61 33.79
CA HIS A 67 14.29 -21.67 34.70
C HIS A 67 13.58 -21.74 36.06
N GLN A 68 14.31 -22.07 37.12
CA GLN A 68 13.77 -22.28 38.48
C GLN A 68 12.55 -23.23 38.51
N GLY A 69 12.60 -24.31 37.72
CA GLY A 69 11.51 -25.28 37.61
C GLY A 69 10.30 -24.81 36.77
N THR A 70 10.34 -23.60 36.22
CA THR A 70 9.29 -23.07 35.32
C THR A 70 9.71 -23.26 33.87
N PRO A 71 8.89 -23.92 33.02
CA PRO A 71 9.16 -24.01 31.59
C PRO A 71 9.16 -22.63 30.93
N VAL A 72 10.12 -22.42 30.05
CA VAL A 72 10.32 -21.17 29.29
C VAL A 72 10.46 -21.51 27.81
N LEU A 73 10.05 -20.58 26.94
CA LEU A 73 10.07 -20.77 25.49
C LEU A 73 11.49 -21.17 25.08
N SER A 74 11.63 -22.31 24.41
CA SER A 74 12.92 -22.84 23.96
C SER A 74 13.05 -22.69 22.45
N ASP A 75 12.02 -23.13 21.71
CA ASP A 75 12.07 -23.25 20.26
C ASP A 75 10.77 -22.80 19.60
N LEU A 76 10.90 -22.30 18.37
CA LEU A 76 9.79 -22.06 17.47
C LEU A 76 10.07 -22.83 16.17
N VAL A 77 9.14 -23.71 15.80
CA VAL A 77 9.28 -24.52 14.59
C VAL A 77 8.11 -24.24 13.67
N THR A 78 8.40 -23.78 12.46
CA THR A 78 7.37 -23.51 11.46
C THR A 78 7.19 -24.70 10.53
N TYR A 79 5.96 -24.90 10.07
CA TYR A 79 5.56 -25.98 9.19
C TYR A 79 4.65 -25.44 8.10
N GLN A 80 4.74 -26.05 6.93
CA GLN A 80 3.70 -25.99 5.92
C GLN A 80 3.08 -27.38 5.81
N ASN A 81 1.83 -27.49 6.24
CA ASN A 81 1.18 -28.76 6.54
C ASN A 81 1.97 -29.55 7.60
N GLU A 82 2.58 -30.68 7.22
CA GLU A 82 3.42 -31.50 8.11
C GLU A 82 4.91 -31.44 7.74
N VAL A 83 5.30 -30.57 6.79
CA VAL A 83 6.69 -30.36 6.39
C VAL A 83 7.29 -29.20 7.19
N GLN A 84 8.36 -29.46 7.92
CA GLN A 84 9.09 -28.42 8.66
C GLN A 84 9.77 -27.45 7.71
N HIS A 85 9.70 -26.15 8.02
CA HIS A 85 10.24 -25.07 7.20
C HIS A 85 11.40 -24.34 7.88
N GLN A 86 11.18 -23.78 9.07
CA GLN A 86 12.22 -23.11 9.86
C GLN A 86 12.23 -23.64 11.30
N HIS A 87 13.39 -23.58 11.93
CA HIS A 87 13.57 -23.84 13.35
C HIS A 87 14.36 -22.69 13.95
N LEU A 88 13.77 -22.03 14.93
CA LEU A 88 14.39 -20.98 15.72
C LEU A 88 14.55 -21.46 17.15
N ALA A 89 15.69 -21.18 17.77
CA ALA A 89 15.96 -21.45 19.18
C ALA A 89 16.24 -20.16 19.92
N THR A 90 15.83 -20.12 21.17
CA THR A 90 16.11 -19.01 22.09
C THR A 90 17.34 -19.35 22.93
N ALA A 91 18.23 -18.38 23.11
CA ALA A 91 19.22 -18.41 24.18
C ALA A 91 18.64 -17.67 25.38
N LEU A 92 18.89 -18.19 26.58
CA LEU A 92 18.40 -17.60 27.82
C LEU A 92 19.56 -17.07 28.65
N ASP A 93 19.33 -16.02 29.42
CA ASP A 93 20.26 -15.57 30.46
C ASP A 93 20.07 -16.36 31.77
N GLU A 94 20.87 -16.03 32.80
CA GLU A 94 20.82 -16.67 34.12
C GLU A 94 19.47 -16.48 34.85
N HIS A 95 18.64 -15.55 34.39
CA HIS A 95 17.30 -15.25 34.92
C HIS A 95 16.17 -15.84 34.06
N GLY A 96 16.50 -16.63 33.03
CA GLY A 96 15.52 -17.26 32.15
C GLY A 96 14.86 -16.31 31.14
N ARG A 97 15.43 -15.13 30.91
CA ARG A 97 14.98 -14.16 29.89
C ARG A 97 15.67 -14.48 28.56
N ILE A 98 14.99 -14.23 27.44
CA ILE A 98 15.56 -14.45 26.10
C ILE A 98 16.68 -13.44 25.85
N SER A 99 17.92 -13.91 25.76
CA SER A 99 19.10 -13.09 25.48
C SER A 99 19.50 -13.09 24.01
N ALA A 100 19.07 -14.09 23.23
CA ALA A 100 19.24 -14.11 21.78
C ALA A 100 18.24 -15.03 21.09
N LEU A 101 18.01 -14.79 19.80
CA LEU A 101 17.26 -15.67 18.92
C LEU A 101 18.19 -16.20 17.82
N TRP A 102 18.15 -17.49 17.57
CA TRP A 102 19.02 -18.17 16.61
C TRP A 102 18.20 -18.96 15.61
N GLN A 103 18.51 -18.84 14.33
CA GLN A 103 18.11 -19.84 13.35
C GLN A 103 18.94 -21.11 13.60
N VAL A 104 18.26 -22.25 13.68
CA VAL A 104 18.85 -23.57 13.83
C VAL A 104 18.81 -24.29 12.50
N ARG A 105 19.93 -24.87 12.09
CA ARG A 105 20.00 -25.77 10.94
C ARG A 105 20.68 -27.07 11.36
N ASN A 106 20.08 -28.20 11.00
CA ASN A 106 20.58 -29.53 11.37
C ASN A 106 20.84 -29.69 12.88
N GLY A 107 19.98 -29.10 13.72
CA GLY A 107 20.08 -29.17 15.18
C GLY A 107 21.22 -28.35 15.80
N GLN A 108 21.85 -27.43 15.05
CA GLN A 108 22.89 -26.53 15.57
C GLN A 108 22.54 -25.06 15.30
N PRO A 109 22.84 -24.12 16.21
CA PRO A 109 22.72 -22.69 15.95
C PRO A 109 23.55 -22.29 14.74
N HIS A 110 22.93 -21.61 13.78
CA HIS A 110 23.54 -21.26 12.50
C HIS A 110 23.70 -19.75 12.34
N ARG A 111 22.67 -18.97 12.67
CA ARG A 111 22.58 -17.52 12.39
C ARG A 111 21.87 -16.84 13.54
N GLN A 112 22.51 -15.87 14.19
CA GLN A 112 21.87 -15.09 15.24
C GLN A 112 20.98 -14.03 14.60
N LEU A 113 19.69 -14.06 14.90
CA LEU A 113 18.70 -13.17 14.31
C LEU A 113 18.48 -11.91 15.15
N ALA A 114 18.64 -12.03 16.47
CA ALA A 114 18.51 -10.92 17.40
C ALA A 114 19.31 -11.19 18.69
N ALA A 115 19.68 -10.12 19.40
CA ALA A 115 20.25 -10.19 20.75
C ALA A 115 19.56 -9.18 21.66
N TYR A 116 19.48 -9.50 22.95
CA TYR A 116 18.83 -8.67 23.96
C TYR A 116 19.74 -8.54 25.18
N ARG A 117 19.84 -7.32 25.72
CA ARG A 117 20.54 -7.05 26.97
C ARG A 117 19.60 -6.41 27.96
N TYR A 118 19.68 -6.89 29.19
CA TYR A 118 18.85 -6.42 30.28
C TYR A 118 19.72 -5.86 31.41
N ASP A 119 19.12 -5.03 32.26
CA ASP A 119 19.73 -4.65 33.53
C ASP A 119 19.52 -5.72 34.63
N GLU A 120 20.02 -5.42 35.84
CA GLU A 120 19.88 -6.25 37.04
C GLU A 120 18.42 -6.36 37.53
N HIS A 121 17.54 -5.47 37.09
CA HIS A 121 16.15 -5.39 37.53
C HIS A 121 15.16 -6.08 36.60
N GLY A 122 15.52 -6.37 35.35
CA GLY A 122 14.58 -6.94 34.39
C GLY A 122 14.44 -6.18 33.09
N ASP A 123 14.87 -4.91 33.06
CA ASP A 123 14.51 -3.97 32.00
C ASP A 123 15.42 -4.16 30.79
N LEU A 124 14.83 -4.18 29.60
CA LEU A 124 15.53 -4.39 28.33
C LEU A 124 16.31 -3.14 27.97
N LEU A 125 17.62 -3.09 28.21
CA LEU A 125 18.47 -1.94 27.89
C LEU A 125 18.74 -1.79 26.39
N GLN A 126 18.84 -2.91 25.67
CA GLN A 126 19.23 -2.91 24.27
C GLN A 126 18.71 -4.14 23.52
N ALA A 127 18.28 -3.92 22.27
CA ALA A 127 17.98 -4.96 21.30
C ALA A 127 18.85 -4.77 20.07
N ASP A 128 19.55 -5.81 19.64
CA ASP A 128 20.41 -5.82 18.45
C ASP A 128 19.72 -6.62 17.35
N ASP A 129 19.68 -6.07 16.14
CA ASP A 129 19.35 -6.87 14.96
C ASP A 129 20.52 -7.80 14.58
N GLU A 130 20.30 -8.66 13.60
CA GLU A 130 21.30 -9.60 13.11
C GLU A 130 22.62 -8.92 12.65
N HIS A 131 22.55 -7.67 12.22
CA HIS A 131 23.71 -6.91 11.75
C HIS A 131 24.30 -6.00 12.85
N GLN A 132 23.92 -6.25 14.11
CA GLN A 132 24.39 -5.55 15.31
C GLN A 132 23.99 -4.08 15.38
N ALA A 133 23.03 -3.65 14.56
CA ALA A 133 22.43 -2.33 14.72
C ALA A 133 21.37 -2.39 15.81
N SER A 134 21.26 -1.33 16.63
CA SER A 134 20.68 -1.48 17.97
C SER A 134 19.65 -0.43 18.34
N TRP A 135 18.53 -0.88 18.90
CA TRP A 135 17.63 -0.02 19.69
C TRP A 135 18.13 0.04 21.13
N SER A 136 18.09 1.23 21.74
CA SER A 136 18.42 1.42 23.16
C SER A 136 17.20 1.91 23.92
N TYR A 137 17.10 1.55 25.19
CA TYR A 137 15.95 1.88 26.03
C TYR A 137 16.40 2.39 27.39
N GLN A 138 15.61 3.29 27.97
CA GLN A 138 15.81 3.85 29.30
C GLN A 138 14.49 3.73 30.07
N TYR A 139 14.61 3.52 31.37
CA TYR A 139 13.48 3.22 32.24
C TYR A 139 13.49 4.07 33.50
N GLN A 140 12.30 4.24 34.07
CA GLN A 140 12.09 4.65 35.45
C GLN A 140 10.92 3.83 35.98
N ASP A 141 11.08 3.18 37.14
CA ASP A 141 10.04 2.32 37.74
C ASP A 141 9.51 1.22 36.79
N HIS A 142 10.40 0.59 36.00
CA HIS A 142 10.06 -0.37 34.93
C HIS A 142 9.23 0.20 33.76
N LEU A 143 9.04 1.52 33.70
CA LEU A 143 8.35 2.20 32.61
C LEU A 143 9.37 2.83 31.66
N ILE A 144 9.26 2.55 30.36
CA ILE A 144 10.17 3.09 29.35
C ILE A 144 10.02 4.62 29.30
N THR A 145 11.08 5.36 29.59
CA THR A 145 11.12 6.84 29.52
C THR A 145 11.78 7.36 28.26
N ARG A 146 12.59 6.54 27.60
CA ARG A 146 13.13 6.83 26.26
C ARG A 146 13.45 5.54 25.52
N TYR A 147 13.20 5.50 24.21
CA TYR A 147 13.73 4.47 23.33
C TYR A 147 14.35 5.11 22.08
N SER A 148 15.38 4.49 21.50
CA SER A 148 15.99 4.96 20.26
C SER A 148 15.67 4.06 19.08
N ASP A 149 15.71 4.61 17.86
CA ASP A 149 15.95 3.80 16.67
C ASP A 149 17.42 3.35 16.59
N ARG A 150 17.78 2.60 15.53
CA ARG A 150 19.14 2.09 15.29
C ARG A 150 20.15 3.14 14.85
N SER A 151 19.71 4.36 14.56
CA SER A 151 20.58 5.53 14.37
C SER A 151 20.84 6.31 15.66
N GLY A 152 20.22 5.89 16.77
CA GLY A 152 20.32 6.56 18.07
C GLY A 152 19.30 7.69 18.28
N ARG A 153 18.45 7.99 17.29
CA ARG A 153 17.37 8.98 17.41
C ARG A 153 16.35 8.52 18.45
N GLY A 154 16.12 9.33 19.48
CA GLY A 154 15.24 8.99 20.59
C GLY A 154 13.81 9.51 20.48
N ILE A 155 12.90 8.71 21.03
CA ILE A 155 11.55 9.09 21.44
C ILE A 155 11.49 8.98 22.96
N ASN A 156 10.92 10.00 23.60
CA ASN A 156 10.83 10.15 25.04
C ASN A 156 9.37 10.02 25.46
N LEU A 157 9.15 9.46 26.65
CA LEU A 157 7.82 9.20 27.20
C LEU A 157 7.70 9.76 28.60
N GLN A 158 6.51 10.27 28.90
CA GLN A 158 6.12 10.67 30.25
C GLN A 158 4.97 9.80 30.73
N TRP A 159 5.11 9.30 31.95
CA TRP A 159 4.11 8.46 32.60
C TRP A 159 3.38 9.20 33.72
N GLN A 160 2.11 8.84 33.90
CA GLN A 160 1.33 9.15 35.09
C GLN A 160 1.19 7.87 35.91
N GLY A 161 1.81 7.85 37.10
CA GLY A 161 1.94 6.66 37.95
C GLY A 161 3.30 5.97 37.77
N THR A 162 3.55 4.96 38.60
CA THR A 162 4.84 4.22 38.66
C THR A 162 4.63 2.70 38.71
N GLY A 163 3.39 2.23 38.50
CA GLY A 163 2.99 0.83 38.61
C GLY A 163 2.53 0.25 37.28
N PRO A 164 2.06 -1.01 37.27
CA PRO A 164 1.56 -1.68 36.07
C PRO A 164 0.30 -1.03 35.48
N ASP A 165 -0.37 -0.15 36.22
CA ASP A 165 -1.51 0.65 35.80
C ASP A 165 -1.13 2.09 35.38
N ALA A 166 0.17 2.41 35.37
CA ALA A 166 0.66 3.70 34.90
C ALA A 166 0.27 3.93 33.43
N LYS A 167 0.03 5.20 33.09
CA LYS A 167 -0.43 5.60 31.76
C LYS A 167 0.61 6.47 31.09
N ALA A 168 1.01 6.15 29.87
CA ALA A 168 1.79 7.06 29.04
C ALA A 168 0.89 8.24 28.66
N VAL A 169 1.28 9.44 29.11
CA VAL A 169 0.50 10.68 28.91
C VAL A 169 1.17 11.65 27.96
N ARG A 170 2.43 11.40 27.57
CA ARG A 170 3.14 12.22 26.59
C ARG A 170 4.22 11.41 25.88
N GLU A 171 4.40 11.69 24.60
CA GLU A 171 5.47 11.13 23.77
C GLU A 171 6.07 12.23 22.88
N TRP A 172 7.39 12.32 22.71
CA TRP A 172 8.04 13.32 21.85
C TRP A 172 9.44 12.88 21.37
N ALA A 173 9.84 13.31 20.18
CA ALA A 173 11.21 13.09 19.69
C ALA A 173 12.23 13.96 20.44
N ASP A 174 13.51 13.58 20.41
CA ASP A 174 14.59 14.27 21.14
C ASP A 174 14.68 15.79 20.85
N ASP A 175 14.25 16.27 19.68
CA ASP A 175 14.21 17.70 19.33
C ASP A 175 12.87 18.40 19.65
N GLY A 176 11.93 17.69 20.27
CA GLY A 176 10.59 18.16 20.60
C GLY A 176 9.59 18.14 19.44
N SER A 177 9.97 17.60 18.27
CA SER A 177 9.01 17.26 17.23
C SER A 177 8.14 16.07 17.64
N PHE A 178 7.00 15.93 16.97
CA PHE A 178 6.00 14.89 17.21
C PHE A 178 5.49 14.80 18.66
N ASP A 179 5.63 15.86 19.45
CA ASP A 179 5.11 15.95 20.83
C ASP A 179 3.60 15.73 20.83
N THR A 180 3.16 14.63 21.44
CA THR A 180 1.77 14.25 21.57
C THR A 180 1.47 14.09 23.06
N ARG A 181 0.41 14.73 23.54
CA ARG A 181 -0.02 14.68 24.95
C ARG A 181 -1.43 14.15 25.06
N LEU A 182 -1.66 13.27 26.01
CA LEU A 182 -2.95 12.65 26.31
C LEU A 182 -3.46 13.15 27.66
N ALA A 183 -4.69 13.63 27.69
CA ALA A 183 -5.42 13.91 28.92
C ALA A 183 -6.73 13.12 28.93
N TRP A 184 -7.04 12.44 30.04
CA TRP A 184 -8.22 11.61 30.17
C TRP A 184 -9.17 12.15 31.23
N ASP A 185 -10.45 12.18 30.89
CA ASP A 185 -11.55 12.45 31.82
C ASP A 185 -12.42 11.19 31.93
N ALA A 186 -12.45 10.62 33.13
CA ALA A 186 -13.14 9.38 33.44
C ALA A 186 -14.67 9.52 33.43
N ASP A 187 -15.16 10.66 33.91
CA ASP A 187 -16.57 10.89 34.20
C ASP A 187 -17.37 10.98 32.91
N VAL A 188 -16.74 11.53 31.86
CA VAL A 188 -17.32 11.63 30.51
C VAL A 188 -16.66 10.71 29.48
N ARG A 189 -15.73 9.84 29.90
CA ARG A 189 -14.96 8.91 29.04
C ARG A 189 -14.42 9.64 27.81
N LEU A 190 -13.59 10.64 28.07
CA LEU A 190 -13.01 11.51 27.05
C LEU A 190 -11.49 11.39 27.08
N THR A 191 -10.88 11.28 25.90
CA THR A 191 -9.44 11.47 25.72
C THR A 191 -9.20 12.68 24.85
N CYS A 192 -8.44 13.64 25.35
CA CYS A 192 -7.94 14.78 24.60
C CYS A 192 -6.51 14.46 24.12
N VAL A 193 -6.30 14.52 22.81
CA VAL A 193 -4.99 14.37 22.15
C VAL A 193 -4.53 15.77 21.76
N THR A 194 -3.44 16.24 22.35
CA THR A 194 -2.83 17.54 22.04
C THR A 194 -1.56 17.34 21.25
N ASP A 195 -1.47 17.92 20.06
CA ASP A 195 -0.31 17.80 19.19
C ASP A 195 0.83 18.78 19.55
N ALA A 196 1.93 18.73 18.78
CA ALA A 196 3.14 19.52 19.03
C ALA A 196 2.96 21.04 18.82
N HIS A 197 1.85 21.45 18.20
CA HIS A 197 1.42 22.84 18.06
C HIS A 197 0.37 23.25 19.09
N GLY A 198 -0.06 22.34 19.96
CA GLY A 198 -1.09 22.60 20.98
C GLY A 198 -2.52 22.44 20.46
N GLN A 199 -2.72 21.88 19.27
CA GLN A 199 -4.03 21.64 18.70
C GLN A 199 -4.64 20.40 19.36
N VAL A 200 -5.94 20.45 19.69
CA VAL A 200 -6.59 19.42 20.51
C VAL A 200 -7.67 18.70 19.71
N THR A 201 -7.52 17.39 19.56
CA THR A 201 -8.57 16.48 19.11
C THR A 201 -9.17 15.77 20.32
N LYS A 202 -10.50 15.69 20.39
CA LYS A 202 -11.22 15.07 21.51
C LYS A 202 -11.93 13.81 21.04
N HIS A 203 -11.69 12.69 21.72
CA HIS A 203 -12.32 11.41 21.44
C HIS A 203 -13.23 11.01 22.61
N TYR A 204 -14.53 10.85 22.34
CA TYR A 204 -15.49 10.35 23.31
C TYR A 204 -15.75 8.87 23.09
N TYR A 205 -15.77 8.13 24.20
CA TYR A 205 -15.90 6.67 24.19
C TYR A 205 -17.20 6.21 24.86
N ASP A 206 -17.75 5.13 24.35
CA ASP A 206 -18.88 4.45 24.99
C ASP A 206 -18.45 3.64 26.23
N GLY A 207 -19.38 2.89 26.83
CA GLY A 207 -19.09 2.09 28.03
C GLY A 207 -18.17 0.90 27.85
N LEU A 208 -17.86 0.53 26.61
CA LEU A 208 -16.92 -0.53 26.27
C LEU A 208 -15.61 0.01 25.69
N GLY A 209 -15.43 1.35 25.68
CA GLY A 209 -14.19 1.99 25.23
C GLY A 209 -14.11 2.23 23.72
N PHE A 210 -15.24 2.18 22.98
CA PHE A 210 -15.25 2.46 21.54
C PHE A 210 -15.57 3.93 21.27
N THR A 211 -14.79 4.57 20.40
CA THR A 211 -15.02 5.94 19.97
C THR A 211 -16.37 6.04 19.24
N TYR A 212 -17.23 6.97 19.68
CA TYR A 212 -18.50 7.27 19.02
C TYR A 212 -18.61 8.72 18.55
N ARG A 213 -17.73 9.61 19.02
CA ARG A 213 -17.66 11.02 18.60
C ARG A 213 -16.22 11.51 18.65
N VAL A 214 -15.80 12.21 17.61
CA VAL A 214 -14.52 12.92 17.54
C VAL A 214 -14.81 14.40 17.31
N ILE A 215 -14.16 15.28 18.08
CA ILE A 215 -14.17 16.74 17.85
C ILE A 215 -12.76 17.15 17.47
N HIS A 216 -12.63 17.75 16.30
CA HIS A 216 -11.36 18.18 15.75
C HIS A 216 -10.94 19.57 16.25
N PRO A 217 -9.66 19.98 16.05
CA PRO A 217 -9.16 21.28 16.49
C PRO A 217 -9.92 22.50 15.95
N ASP A 218 -10.52 22.40 14.75
CA ASP A 218 -11.34 23.47 14.18
C ASP A 218 -12.80 23.47 14.68
N GLY A 219 -13.16 22.52 15.55
CA GLY A 219 -14.49 22.35 16.13
C GLY A 219 -15.44 21.50 15.31
N SER A 220 -15.03 21.05 14.11
CA SER A 220 -15.80 20.08 13.33
C SER A 220 -15.86 18.73 14.05
N GLU A 221 -16.91 17.95 13.80
CA GLU A 221 -17.17 16.71 14.52
C GLU A 221 -17.60 15.58 13.60
N GLU A 222 -17.15 14.37 13.91
CA GLU A 222 -17.64 13.16 13.28
C GLU A 222 -18.18 12.16 14.32
N TRP A 223 -19.12 11.32 13.89
CA TRP A 223 -19.83 10.38 14.76
C TRP A 223 -19.84 8.97 14.17
N LEU A 224 -19.64 8.00 15.04
CA LEU A 224 -19.63 6.57 14.72
C LEU A 224 -20.73 5.87 15.51
N LEU A 225 -21.75 5.39 14.82
CA LEU A 225 -22.79 4.56 15.43
C LEU A 225 -22.43 3.10 15.20
N ARG A 226 -22.67 2.28 16.23
CA ARG A 226 -22.30 0.86 16.22
C ARG A 226 -23.44 -0.02 16.67
N ASP A 227 -23.45 -1.26 16.19
CA ASP A 227 -24.34 -2.31 16.70
C ASP A 227 -23.83 -2.89 18.04
N THR A 228 -24.47 -3.97 18.51
CA THR A 228 -24.07 -4.67 19.75
C THR A 228 -22.75 -5.42 19.64
N ALA A 229 -22.36 -5.82 18.42
CA ALA A 229 -21.07 -6.43 18.11
C ALA A 229 -19.98 -5.40 17.80
N LYS A 230 -20.28 -4.10 17.95
CA LYS A 230 -19.37 -2.97 17.69
C LYS A 230 -18.97 -2.78 16.23
N ASN A 231 -19.69 -3.37 15.28
CA ASN A 231 -19.57 -3.00 13.88
C ASN A 231 -20.11 -1.58 13.67
N ILE A 232 -19.44 -0.75 12.86
CA ILE A 232 -19.91 0.61 12.55
C ILE A 232 -21.11 0.51 11.62
N THR A 233 -22.31 0.88 12.07
CA THR A 233 -23.52 0.84 11.24
C THR A 233 -23.77 2.16 10.51
N GLN A 234 -23.20 3.26 11.01
CA GLN A 234 -23.27 4.58 10.37
C GLN A 234 -22.06 5.43 10.75
N HIS A 235 -21.51 6.14 9.77
CA HIS A 235 -20.49 7.18 9.95
C HIS A 235 -21.08 8.51 9.49
N LEU A 236 -21.16 9.49 10.38
CA LEU A 236 -21.43 10.89 10.05
C LEU A 236 -20.08 11.62 10.02
N HIS A 237 -19.65 12.06 8.84
CA HIS A 237 -18.38 12.74 8.66
C HIS A 237 -18.44 14.21 9.13
N ALA A 238 -17.27 14.82 9.28
CA ALA A 238 -17.12 16.23 9.65
C ALA A 238 -17.79 17.21 8.69
N ASP A 239 -17.92 16.85 7.41
CA ASP A 239 -18.62 17.65 6.40
C ASP A 239 -20.15 17.45 6.40
N GLY A 240 -20.68 16.61 7.30
CA GLY A 240 -22.09 16.26 7.41
C GLY A 240 -22.56 15.13 6.49
N SER A 241 -21.69 14.62 5.61
CA SER A 241 -22.00 13.45 4.79
C SER A 241 -22.16 12.19 5.65
N THR A 242 -22.95 11.22 5.17
CA THR A 242 -23.30 10.03 5.97
C THR A 242 -23.18 8.74 5.17
N GLU A 243 -22.42 7.79 5.68
CA GLU A 243 -22.36 6.42 5.18
C GLU A 243 -23.08 5.44 6.12
N ARG A 244 -23.60 4.33 5.59
CA ARG A 244 -24.26 3.27 6.36
C ARG A 244 -23.76 1.90 5.95
N PHE A 245 -23.69 1.02 6.92
CA PHE A 245 -23.20 -0.35 6.75
C PHE A 245 -24.17 -1.34 7.36
N ALA A 246 -24.41 -2.44 6.67
CA ALA A 246 -25.18 -3.58 7.18
C ALA A 246 -24.30 -4.82 7.23
N TYR A 247 -24.41 -5.59 8.31
CA TYR A 247 -23.59 -6.78 8.54
C TYR A 247 -24.48 -8.02 8.75
N ASP A 248 -23.92 -9.20 8.51
CA ASP A 248 -24.51 -10.45 8.97
C ASP A 248 -24.21 -10.70 10.47
N GLU A 249 -24.72 -11.81 11.01
CA GLU A 249 -24.53 -12.18 12.42
C GLU A 249 -23.06 -12.50 12.79
N ARG A 250 -22.19 -12.73 11.80
CA ARG A 250 -20.75 -13.02 11.98
C ARG A 250 -19.87 -11.78 11.79
N GLY A 251 -20.46 -10.63 11.46
CA GLY A 251 -19.75 -9.37 11.25
C GLY A 251 -19.26 -9.16 9.81
N ASN A 252 -19.69 -9.98 8.85
CA ASN A 252 -19.37 -9.74 7.44
C ASN A 252 -20.22 -8.60 6.87
N LEU A 253 -19.61 -7.67 6.16
CA LEU A 253 -20.28 -6.50 5.57
C LEU A 253 -21.18 -6.93 4.41
N LEU A 254 -22.51 -6.90 4.56
CA LEU A 254 -23.47 -7.25 3.50
C LEU A 254 -23.76 -6.10 2.54
N GLN A 255 -23.77 -4.86 3.04
CA GLN A 255 -24.11 -3.67 2.25
C GLN A 255 -23.38 -2.44 2.76
N HIS A 256 -22.86 -1.65 1.83
CA HIS A 256 -22.37 -0.29 2.07
C HIS A 256 -23.22 0.70 1.27
N THR A 257 -23.96 1.56 1.96
CA THR A 257 -24.66 2.71 1.40
C THR A 257 -23.80 3.96 1.61
N ARG A 258 -23.32 4.55 0.52
CA ARG A 258 -22.44 5.72 0.54
C ARG A 258 -23.23 7.01 0.73
N ALA A 259 -22.53 8.13 0.89
CA ALA A 259 -23.13 9.44 1.14
C ALA A 259 -24.02 9.98 -0.01
N ASP A 260 -23.80 9.54 -1.24
CA ASP A 260 -24.68 9.86 -2.38
C ASP A 260 -25.89 8.90 -2.52
N GLY A 261 -26.02 7.93 -1.63
CA GLY A 261 -27.07 6.90 -1.65
C GLY A 261 -26.76 5.69 -2.52
N SER A 262 -25.65 5.70 -3.27
CA SER A 262 -25.19 4.53 -4.03
C SER A 262 -24.86 3.37 -3.08
N CYS A 263 -25.09 2.13 -3.54
CA CYS A 263 -24.99 0.95 -2.70
C CYS A 263 -24.11 -0.14 -3.33
N VAL A 264 -23.17 -0.67 -2.55
CA VAL A 264 -22.42 -1.88 -2.88
C VAL A 264 -22.92 -3.03 -2.01
N HIS A 265 -23.13 -4.20 -2.59
CA HIS A 265 -23.59 -5.39 -1.89
C HIS A 265 -22.55 -6.50 -1.96
N TYR A 266 -22.46 -7.28 -0.89
CA TYR A 266 -21.51 -8.37 -0.75
C TYR A 266 -22.24 -9.63 -0.31
N ALA A 267 -21.71 -10.79 -0.70
CA ALA A 267 -22.17 -12.09 -0.23
C ALA A 267 -20.98 -12.97 0.09
N TYR A 268 -21.09 -13.75 1.17
CA TYR A 268 -20.04 -14.59 1.70
C TYR A 268 -20.47 -16.05 1.73
N ASP A 269 -19.52 -16.96 1.76
CA ASP A 269 -19.76 -18.37 2.02
C ASP A 269 -19.82 -18.68 3.54
N ASP A 270 -19.97 -19.95 3.87
CA ASP A 270 -20.02 -20.44 5.26
C ASP A 270 -18.67 -20.38 5.98
N HIS A 271 -17.59 -19.95 5.30
CA HIS A 271 -16.25 -19.74 5.85
C HIS A 271 -15.82 -18.27 5.84
N ASP A 272 -16.79 -17.34 5.73
CA ASP A 272 -16.59 -15.89 5.70
C ASP A 272 -15.75 -15.40 4.51
N GLN A 273 -15.72 -16.15 3.41
CA GLN A 273 -15.04 -15.76 2.17
C GLN A 273 -15.99 -15.03 1.23
N LEU A 274 -15.53 -13.93 0.64
CA LEU A 274 -16.33 -13.11 -0.27
C LEU A 274 -16.60 -13.83 -1.60
N LEU A 275 -17.83 -14.28 -1.82
CA LEU A 275 -18.28 -14.93 -3.06
C LEU A 275 -18.72 -13.95 -4.14
N LYS A 276 -19.39 -12.86 -3.75
CA LYS A 276 -19.99 -11.91 -4.72
C LYS A 276 -19.81 -10.48 -4.28
N THR A 277 -19.57 -9.60 -5.24
CA THR A 277 -19.67 -8.15 -5.08
C THR A 277 -20.55 -7.60 -6.18
N ARG A 278 -21.64 -6.94 -5.81
CA ARG A 278 -22.46 -6.17 -6.74
C ARG A 278 -22.21 -4.69 -6.49
N ASP A 279 -21.60 -4.04 -7.46
CA ASP A 279 -21.28 -2.61 -7.36
C ASP A 279 -22.54 -1.71 -7.47
N ALA A 280 -22.33 -0.39 -7.45
CA ALA A 280 -23.42 0.58 -7.47
C ALA A 280 -24.19 0.62 -8.80
N GLU A 281 -23.52 0.29 -9.91
CA GLU A 281 -24.09 0.23 -11.26
C GLU A 281 -24.66 -1.17 -11.58
N GLY A 282 -24.53 -2.12 -10.65
CA GLY A 282 -25.04 -3.48 -10.76
C GLY A 282 -24.09 -4.47 -11.44
N GLY A 283 -22.84 -4.10 -11.69
CA GLY A 283 -21.77 -5.00 -12.09
C GLY A 283 -21.55 -6.08 -11.03
N LEU A 284 -21.62 -7.35 -11.43
CA LEU A 284 -21.52 -8.49 -10.52
C LEU A 284 -20.19 -9.22 -10.70
N TRP A 285 -19.34 -9.12 -9.68
CA TRP A 285 -18.11 -9.91 -9.56
C TRP A 285 -18.38 -11.17 -8.77
N ARG A 286 -17.84 -12.31 -9.20
CA ARG A 286 -17.92 -13.59 -8.48
C ARG A 286 -16.54 -14.18 -8.22
N ARG A 287 -16.41 -14.97 -7.15
CA ARG A 287 -15.17 -15.59 -6.70
C ARG A 287 -15.45 -16.98 -6.16
N ASP A 288 -14.55 -17.92 -6.46
CA ASP A 288 -14.58 -19.27 -5.89
C ASP A 288 -13.25 -19.60 -5.23
N TYR A 289 -13.31 -20.42 -4.19
CA TYR A 289 -12.18 -20.79 -3.34
C TYR A 289 -12.03 -22.30 -3.21
N ASP A 290 -10.80 -22.77 -3.03
CA ASP A 290 -10.55 -24.13 -2.58
C ASP A 290 -10.76 -24.30 -1.06
N GLN A 291 -10.67 -25.55 -0.58
CA GLN A 291 -10.83 -25.86 0.85
C GLN A 291 -9.78 -25.19 1.75
N ARG A 292 -8.61 -24.83 1.19
CA ARG A 292 -7.50 -24.19 1.90
C ARG A 292 -7.62 -22.66 1.93
N GLY A 293 -8.56 -22.11 1.16
CA GLY A 293 -8.87 -20.68 1.11
C GLY A 293 -8.21 -19.94 -0.04
N ASN A 294 -7.61 -20.67 -0.97
CA ASN A 294 -7.01 -20.09 -2.15
C ASN A 294 -8.10 -19.72 -3.16
N LEU A 295 -8.01 -18.52 -3.73
CA LEU A 295 -8.91 -18.04 -4.77
C LEU A 295 -8.62 -18.80 -6.06
N ILE A 296 -9.51 -19.68 -6.51
CA ILE A 296 -9.27 -20.52 -7.70
C ILE A 296 -9.92 -19.94 -8.96
N GLU A 297 -10.92 -19.07 -8.81
CA GLU A 297 -11.61 -18.46 -9.94
C GLU A 297 -12.15 -17.06 -9.59
N THR A 298 -12.07 -16.15 -10.55
CA THR A 298 -12.78 -14.86 -10.52
C THR A 298 -13.54 -14.67 -11.82
N ILE A 299 -14.78 -14.21 -11.73
CA ILE A 299 -15.64 -13.90 -12.87
C ILE A 299 -16.05 -12.44 -12.81
N ASP A 300 -15.80 -11.70 -13.89
CA ASP A 300 -16.17 -10.30 -14.00
C ASP A 300 -17.64 -10.09 -14.40
N PRO A 301 -18.16 -8.85 -14.41
CA PRO A 301 -19.55 -8.56 -14.79
C PRO A 301 -19.93 -8.86 -16.24
N LEU A 302 -18.95 -9.12 -17.12
CA LEU A 302 -19.13 -9.54 -18.51
C LEU A 302 -18.97 -11.06 -18.68
N GLU A 303 -18.86 -11.80 -17.56
CA GLU A 303 -18.69 -13.26 -17.51
C GLU A 303 -17.34 -13.75 -18.03
N ASN A 304 -16.32 -12.88 -18.05
CA ASN A 304 -14.94 -13.29 -18.32
C ASN A 304 -14.31 -13.91 -17.07
N THR A 305 -13.64 -15.04 -17.25
CA THR A 305 -13.13 -15.86 -16.15
C THR A 305 -11.60 -15.81 -16.09
N THR A 306 -11.04 -15.62 -14.89
CA THR A 306 -9.61 -15.86 -14.60
C THR A 306 -9.48 -16.96 -13.58
N GLN A 307 -8.60 -17.92 -13.82
CA GLN A 307 -8.39 -19.10 -12.97
C GLN A 307 -6.98 -19.12 -12.39
N TYR A 308 -6.86 -19.72 -11.21
CA TYR A 308 -5.61 -19.80 -10.46
C TYR A 308 -5.33 -21.25 -10.04
N ARG A 309 -4.05 -21.63 -10.07
CA ARG A 309 -3.59 -22.91 -9.52
C ARG A 309 -2.50 -22.67 -8.49
N TYR A 310 -2.46 -23.52 -7.47
CA TYR A 310 -1.56 -23.39 -6.33
C TYR A 310 -0.77 -24.68 -6.11
N ASN A 311 0.43 -24.54 -5.54
CA ASN A 311 1.21 -25.68 -5.05
C ASN A 311 0.75 -26.12 -3.64
N SER A 312 1.46 -27.09 -3.05
CA SER A 312 1.20 -27.58 -1.69
C SER A 312 1.38 -26.53 -0.60
N ASP A 313 2.02 -25.40 -0.89
CA ASP A 313 2.33 -24.33 0.06
C ASP A 313 1.41 -23.12 -0.09
N ASN A 314 0.33 -23.25 -0.89
CA ASN A 314 -0.60 -22.17 -1.24
C ASN A 314 0.05 -21.03 -2.04
N LEU A 315 1.15 -21.30 -2.75
CA LEU A 315 1.76 -20.33 -3.66
C LEU A 315 1.19 -20.51 -5.07
N PRO A 316 0.79 -19.43 -5.76
CA PRO A 316 0.20 -19.51 -7.09
C PRO A 316 1.25 -19.95 -8.10
N ILE A 317 1.01 -21.04 -8.82
CA ILE A 317 1.89 -21.61 -9.85
C ILE A 317 1.37 -21.40 -11.26
N ALA A 318 0.08 -21.06 -11.41
CA ALA A 318 -0.50 -20.69 -12.69
C ALA A 318 -1.59 -19.63 -12.53
N VAL A 319 -1.64 -18.70 -13.50
CA VAL A 319 -2.74 -17.75 -13.70
C VAL A 319 -3.19 -17.88 -15.15
N ILE A 320 -4.45 -18.23 -15.36
CA ILE A 320 -5.05 -18.45 -16.68
C ILE A 320 -6.10 -17.37 -16.88
N ASP A 321 -5.88 -16.51 -17.87
CA ASP A 321 -6.80 -15.41 -18.18
C ASP A 321 -8.02 -15.89 -18.99
N ALA A 322 -8.95 -14.97 -19.27
CA ALA A 322 -10.19 -15.30 -20.00
C ALA A 322 -9.99 -15.71 -21.46
N ASN A 323 -8.81 -15.42 -22.04
CA ASN A 323 -8.42 -15.87 -23.36
C ASN A 323 -7.73 -17.25 -23.31
N GLY A 324 -7.54 -17.83 -22.12
CA GLY A 324 -6.81 -19.07 -21.91
C GLY A 324 -5.29 -18.92 -21.92
N ASN A 325 -4.76 -17.68 -21.87
CA ASN A 325 -3.32 -17.47 -21.76
C ASN A 325 -2.86 -17.81 -20.34
N GLU A 326 -1.83 -18.65 -20.23
CA GLU A 326 -1.30 -19.11 -18.95
C GLU A 326 0.03 -18.44 -18.62
N LYS A 327 0.15 -17.90 -17.41
CA LYS A 327 1.41 -17.48 -16.79
C LYS A 327 1.79 -18.51 -15.75
N THR A 328 3.04 -18.93 -15.68
CA THR A 328 3.50 -19.91 -14.69
C THR A 328 4.55 -19.33 -13.76
N LEU A 329 4.54 -19.79 -12.51
CA LEU A 329 5.43 -19.34 -11.45
C LEU A 329 6.03 -20.56 -10.73
N ALA A 330 7.29 -20.47 -10.35
CA ALA A 330 7.95 -21.45 -9.49
C ALA A 330 8.64 -20.74 -8.32
N TYR A 331 8.81 -21.46 -7.22
CA TYR A 331 9.35 -20.93 -5.98
C TYR A 331 10.49 -21.79 -5.45
N THR A 332 11.36 -21.20 -4.63
CA THR A 332 12.31 -21.92 -3.79
C THR A 332 11.58 -22.65 -2.67
N ALA A 333 12.30 -23.54 -1.94
CA ALA A 333 11.75 -24.18 -0.74
C ALA A 333 11.35 -23.17 0.35
N ASP A 334 11.98 -21.99 0.36
CA ASP A 334 11.65 -20.89 1.27
C ASP A 334 10.44 -20.06 0.82
N GLY A 335 9.80 -20.42 -0.31
CA GLY A 335 8.64 -19.71 -0.85
C GLY A 335 8.97 -18.45 -1.66
N LEU A 336 10.25 -18.24 -2.02
CA LEU A 336 10.69 -17.09 -2.82
C LEU A 336 10.53 -17.39 -4.31
N LEU A 337 10.03 -16.44 -5.11
CA LEU A 337 9.83 -16.62 -6.55
C LEU A 337 11.16 -16.93 -7.23
N SER A 338 11.34 -18.12 -7.82
CA SER A 338 12.58 -18.51 -8.50
C SER A 338 12.47 -18.42 -10.03
N GLN A 339 11.26 -18.53 -10.56
CA GLN A 339 10.99 -18.51 -12.00
C GLN A 339 9.61 -17.94 -12.30
N TYR A 340 9.52 -17.22 -13.42
CA TYR A 340 8.26 -16.74 -13.99
C TYR A 340 8.33 -16.89 -15.50
N THR A 341 7.34 -17.54 -16.08
CA THR A 341 7.16 -17.63 -17.52
C THR A 341 5.87 -16.92 -17.89
N ASP A 342 5.97 -15.90 -18.74
CA ASP A 342 4.78 -15.27 -19.30
C ASP A 342 4.10 -16.16 -20.34
N CYS A 343 2.89 -15.81 -20.71
CA CYS A 343 2.09 -16.50 -21.71
C CYS A 343 2.66 -16.48 -23.13
N SER A 344 3.76 -15.75 -23.38
CA SER A 344 4.51 -15.83 -24.64
C SER A 344 5.70 -16.79 -24.54
N GLY A 345 5.87 -17.49 -23.41
CA GLY A 345 6.93 -18.48 -23.18
C GLY A 345 8.25 -17.88 -22.70
N HIS A 346 8.32 -16.57 -22.43
CA HIS A 346 9.55 -15.92 -22.02
C HIS A 346 9.74 -16.04 -20.50
N THR A 347 10.91 -16.55 -20.12
CA THR A 347 11.19 -16.95 -18.74
C THR A 347 12.21 -16.05 -18.08
N ARG A 348 11.96 -15.68 -16.83
CA ARG A 348 12.85 -14.91 -15.97
C ARG A 348 13.21 -15.73 -14.74
N HIS A 349 14.39 -15.49 -14.17
CA HIS A 349 14.90 -16.23 -13.02
C HIS A 349 15.41 -15.31 -11.92
N TRP A 350 15.18 -15.71 -10.67
CA TRP A 350 15.65 -15.02 -9.47
C TRP A 350 16.42 -16.00 -8.60
N HIS A 351 17.54 -15.56 -8.05
CA HIS A 351 18.37 -16.34 -7.15
C HIS A 351 18.62 -15.55 -5.89
N TYR A 352 18.52 -16.25 -4.76
CA TYR A 352 18.62 -15.65 -3.43
C TYR A 352 19.81 -16.23 -2.68
N ASP A 353 20.35 -15.46 -1.75
CA ASP A 353 21.28 -15.96 -0.75
C ASP A 353 20.55 -16.75 0.36
N PRO A 354 21.28 -17.38 1.31
CA PRO A 354 20.65 -18.10 2.43
C PRO A 354 19.81 -17.24 3.38
N CYS A 355 19.94 -15.91 3.30
CA CYS A 355 19.18 -14.93 4.07
C CYS A 355 17.88 -14.52 3.36
N GLY A 356 17.64 -15.01 2.13
CA GLY A 356 16.49 -14.67 1.31
C GLY A 356 16.64 -13.37 0.50
N GLN A 357 17.84 -12.83 0.41
CA GLN A 357 18.13 -11.60 -0.34
C GLN A 357 18.40 -11.93 -1.81
N LEU A 358 17.76 -11.20 -2.73
CA LEU A 358 17.94 -11.39 -4.17
C LEU A 358 19.37 -11.02 -4.53
N ILE A 359 20.19 -11.97 -4.99
CA ILE A 359 21.59 -11.74 -5.40
C ILE A 359 21.78 -11.73 -6.91
N ARG A 360 20.84 -12.33 -7.66
CA ARG A 360 20.92 -12.41 -9.12
C ARG A 360 19.54 -12.48 -9.76
N TYR A 361 19.30 -11.58 -10.70
CA TYR A 361 18.15 -11.61 -11.61
C TYR A 361 18.64 -11.88 -13.03
N THR A 362 18.02 -12.85 -13.70
CA THR A 362 18.26 -13.16 -15.11
C THR A 362 16.98 -12.92 -15.89
N ASP A 363 17.01 -11.99 -16.85
CA ASP A 363 15.87 -11.70 -17.69
C ASP A 363 15.67 -12.74 -18.80
N ALA A 364 14.63 -12.56 -19.63
CA ALA A 364 14.31 -13.52 -20.70
C ALA A 364 15.25 -13.50 -21.90
N LEU A 365 16.18 -12.54 -21.99
CA LEU A 365 17.29 -12.56 -22.94
C LEU A 365 18.56 -13.16 -22.34
N GLY A 366 18.53 -13.60 -21.08
CA GLY A 366 19.68 -14.12 -20.36
C GLY A 366 20.61 -13.04 -19.79
N GLN A 367 20.20 -11.78 -19.81
CA GLN A 367 20.98 -10.67 -19.24
C GLN A 367 20.88 -10.74 -17.71
N VAL A 368 22.00 -10.48 -17.05
CA VAL A 368 22.15 -10.69 -15.61
C VAL A 368 22.32 -9.37 -14.90
N THR A 369 21.49 -9.14 -13.88
CA THR A 369 21.68 -8.07 -12.89
C THR A 369 22.06 -8.71 -11.56
N GLU A 370 23.13 -8.23 -10.93
CA GLU A 370 23.63 -8.74 -9.66
C GLU A 370 23.43 -7.71 -8.55
N TYR A 371 23.17 -8.21 -7.34
CA TYR A 371 22.86 -7.41 -6.17
C TYR A 371 23.79 -7.83 -5.04
N ALA A 372 24.43 -6.86 -4.39
CA ALA A 372 25.26 -7.10 -3.22
C ALA A 372 24.78 -6.27 -2.03
N TYR A 373 24.82 -6.88 -0.85
CA TYR A 373 24.31 -6.31 0.39
C TYR A 373 25.42 -6.13 1.41
N GLU A 374 25.31 -5.07 2.21
CA GLU A 374 26.13 -4.80 3.38
C GLU A 374 25.20 -4.55 4.56
N ALA A 375 25.45 -5.22 5.69
CA ALA A 375 24.57 -5.15 6.88
C ALA A 375 23.07 -5.33 6.55
N GLY A 376 22.75 -6.24 5.62
CA GLY A 376 21.38 -6.55 5.23
C GLY A 376 20.73 -5.57 4.27
N GLN A 377 21.45 -4.54 3.81
CA GLN A 377 20.92 -3.50 2.94
C GLN A 377 21.62 -3.52 1.58
N LEU A 378 20.88 -3.24 0.49
CA LEU A 378 21.46 -3.20 -0.86
C LEU A 378 22.55 -2.11 -0.91
N ALA A 379 23.78 -2.53 -1.15
CA ALA A 379 24.97 -1.67 -1.20
C ALA A 379 25.47 -1.48 -2.63
N ARG A 380 25.28 -2.47 -3.51
CA ARG A 380 25.68 -2.39 -4.92
C ARG A 380 24.71 -3.12 -5.84
N LEU A 381 24.45 -2.50 -7.00
CA LEU A 381 23.73 -3.09 -8.12
C LEU A 381 24.66 -3.13 -9.33
N THR A 382 24.94 -4.31 -9.88
CA THR A 382 25.75 -4.47 -11.10
C THR A 382 24.83 -4.80 -12.27
N HIS A 383 24.84 -3.95 -13.30
CA HIS A 383 24.04 -4.09 -14.51
C HIS A 383 24.66 -5.11 -15.49
N PRO A 384 23.89 -5.57 -16.50
CA PRO A 384 24.38 -6.53 -17.49
C PRO A 384 25.63 -6.11 -18.27
N ASP A 385 25.88 -4.81 -18.45
CA ASP A 385 27.11 -4.28 -19.07
C ASP A 385 28.28 -4.08 -18.10
N HIS A 386 28.16 -4.56 -16.86
CA HIS A 386 29.10 -4.41 -15.75
C HIS A 386 29.26 -2.99 -15.18
N SER A 387 28.51 -2.00 -15.67
CA SER A 387 28.34 -0.76 -14.92
C SER A 387 27.60 -1.05 -13.61
N HIS A 388 27.80 -0.21 -12.60
CA HIS A 388 27.24 -0.47 -11.29
C HIS A 388 26.83 0.81 -10.56
N GLU A 389 25.86 0.66 -9.68
CA GLU A 389 25.41 1.68 -8.75
C GLU A 389 25.82 1.32 -7.33
N GLN A 390 26.03 2.32 -6.49
CA GLN A 390 26.40 2.13 -5.09
C GLN A 390 25.45 2.93 -4.20
N PHE A 391 25.07 2.33 -3.07
CA PHE A 391 24.14 2.92 -2.11
C PHE A 391 24.78 2.88 -0.73
N GLU A 392 24.82 4.02 -0.07
CA GLU A 392 25.18 4.15 1.34
C GLU A 392 23.91 4.52 2.11
N ARG A 393 23.69 3.85 3.24
CA ARG A 393 22.50 4.03 4.07
C ARG A 393 22.89 4.01 5.54
N ASP A 394 22.06 4.61 6.36
CA ASP A 394 22.17 4.42 7.81
C ASP A 394 21.48 3.13 8.26
N ALA A 395 21.55 2.85 9.56
CA ALA A 395 20.96 1.66 10.15
C ALA A 395 19.43 1.58 10.01
N GLU A 396 18.74 2.69 9.73
CA GLU A 396 17.29 2.70 9.44
C GLU A 396 16.97 2.59 7.93
N GLY A 397 18.00 2.39 7.10
CA GLY A 397 17.84 2.21 5.65
C GLY A 397 17.66 3.52 4.88
N ARG A 398 17.79 4.68 5.53
CA ARG A 398 17.70 5.98 4.87
C ARG A 398 18.96 6.21 4.02
N LEU A 399 18.79 6.67 2.79
CA LEU A 399 19.92 6.95 1.90
C LEU A 399 20.80 8.04 2.47
N LEU A 400 22.10 7.79 2.57
CA LEU A 400 23.13 8.78 2.87
C LEU A 400 23.82 9.23 1.58
N SER A 401 24.08 8.30 0.66
CA SER A 401 24.50 8.61 -0.70
C SER A 401 24.11 7.55 -1.72
N HIS A 402 24.05 7.97 -2.99
CA HIS A 402 23.81 7.12 -4.15
C HIS A 402 24.74 7.57 -5.26
N THR A 403 25.57 6.64 -5.72
CA THR A 403 26.44 6.84 -6.88
C THR A 403 25.88 6.02 -8.02
N ASP A 404 25.47 6.68 -9.11
CA ASP A 404 24.90 5.99 -10.26
C ASP A 404 25.96 5.33 -11.16
N ALA A 405 25.50 4.63 -12.20
CA ALA A 405 26.35 3.96 -13.18
C ALA A 405 27.31 4.89 -13.94
N LEU A 406 27.04 6.21 -13.95
CA LEU A 406 27.89 7.25 -14.55
C LEU A 406 28.83 7.89 -13.52
N GLN A 407 28.94 7.33 -12.32
CA GLN A 407 29.74 7.84 -11.21
C GLN A 407 29.28 9.22 -10.69
N ARG A 408 28.01 9.57 -10.90
CA ARG A 408 27.40 10.79 -10.38
C ARG A 408 26.85 10.50 -8.98
N ARG A 409 27.27 11.27 -7.98
CA ARG A 409 26.91 11.05 -6.58
C ARG A 409 25.89 12.06 -6.07
N THR A 410 24.77 11.57 -5.54
CA THR A 410 23.80 12.37 -4.78
C THR A 410 23.91 12.02 -3.30
N CYS A 411 23.84 13.02 -2.42
CA CYS A 411 23.96 12.85 -0.97
C CYS A 411 22.74 13.41 -0.23
N TRP A 412 22.42 12.84 0.92
CA TRP A 412 21.34 13.26 1.79
C TRP A 412 21.82 13.38 3.23
N ALA A 413 21.30 14.37 3.94
CA ALA A 413 21.46 14.54 5.38
C ALA A 413 20.08 14.61 6.03
N TYR A 414 19.96 14.13 7.26
CA TYR A 414 18.71 14.11 8.03
C TYR A 414 18.86 14.95 9.31
N ASN A 415 17.76 15.53 9.77
CA ASN A 415 17.69 16.23 11.05
C ASN A 415 17.53 15.24 12.21
N VAL A 416 17.47 15.76 13.44
CA VAL A 416 17.32 14.95 14.66
C VAL A 416 15.99 14.21 14.71
N ALA A 417 14.91 14.77 14.16
CA ALA A 417 13.62 14.09 13.95
C ALA A 417 13.66 12.97 12.88
N GLY A 418 14.76 12.88 12.13
CA GLY A 418 14.96 11.90 11.06
C GLY A 418 14.36 12.27 9.71
N LEU A 419 13.89 13.51 9.54
CA LEU A 419 13.42 14.08 8.29
C LEU A 419 14.60 14.57 7.46
N ILE A 420 14.50 14.50 6.14
CA ILE A 420 15.55 15.02 5.24
C ILE A 420 15.79 16.51 5.54
N ALA A 421 17.05 16.88 5.80
CA ALA A 421 17.46 18.25 6.08
C ALA A 421 18.08 18.91 4.84
N THR A 422 18.90 18.16 4.09
CA THR A 422 19.57 18.65 2.88
C THR A 422 19.70 17.52 1.88
N ARG A 423 19.51 17.84 0.59
CA ARG A 423 19.92 17.00 -0.54
C ARG A 423 20.97 17.74 -1.37
N THR A 424 22.06 17.07 -1.69
CA THR A 424 23.08 17.58 -2.62
C THR A 424 23.10 16.70 -3.86
N ASP A 425 22.82 17.26 -5.03
CA ASP A 425 22.89 16.53 -6.29
C ASP A 425 24.35 16.33 -6.76
N ALA A 426 24.52 15.59 -7.86
CA ALA A 426 25.84 15.30 -8.41
C ALA A 426 26.56 16.51 -9.04
N GLN A 427 25.88 17.64 -9.21
CA GLN A 427 26.47 18.90 -9.64
C GLN A 427 26.88 19.77 -8.44
N GLY A 428 26.56 19.33 -7.21
CA GLY A 428 26.80 20.08 -5.98
C GLY A 428 25.68 21.07 -5.64
N HIS A 429 24.57 21.07 -6.38
CA HIS A 429 23.42 21.90 -6.03
C HIS A 429 22.74 21.35 -4.79
N THR A 430 22.35 22.26 -3.89
CA THR A 430 21.77 21.91 -2.60
C THR A 430 20.30 22.30 -2.55
N LEU A 431 19.50 21.45 -1.93
CA LEU A 431 18.12 21.73 -1.56
C LEU A 431 17.98 21.51 -0.06
N ASP A 432 17.79 22.59 0.69
CA ASP A 432 17.58 22.55 2.13
C ASP A 432 16.08 22.48 2.46
N TYR A 433 15.74 21.68 3.46
CA TYR A 433 14.39 21.42 3.92
C TYR A 433 14.20 21.94 5.34
N ARG A 434 13.09 22.63 5.58
CA ARG A 434 12.64 23.03 6.93
C ARG A 434 11.27 22.45 7.20
N TRP A 435 11.13 21.84 8.37
CA TRP A 435 9.91 21.17 8.82
C TRP A 435 9.38 21.87 10.07
N ASP A 436 8.06 21.81 10.27
CA ASP A 436 7.48 22.14 11.56
C ASP A 436 7.54 20.95 12.53
N ARG A 437 6.99 21.13 13.74
CA ARG A 437 7.03 20.11 14.79
C ARG A 437 6.09 18.93 14.53
N LEU A 438 5.21 19.00 13.53
CA LEU A 438 4.39 17.87 13.09
C LEU A 438 4.97 17.18 11.85
N GLY A 439 6.15 17.61 11.38
CA GLY A 439 6.78 17.07 10.18
C GLY A 439 6.18 17.59 8.87
N ARG A 440 5.47 18.72 8.88
CA ARG A 440 4.97 19.38 7.66
C ARG A 440 6.03 20.32 7.11
N LEU A 441 6.17 20.39 5.79
CA LEU A 441 7.20 21.18 5.12
C LEU A 441 6.89 22.68 5.27
N LEU A 442 7.79 23.45 5.85
CA LEU A 442 7.66 24.91 5.99
C LEU A 442 8.37 25.66 4.87
N GLU A 443 9.56 25.21 4.50
CA GLU A 443 10.40 25.88 3.51
C GLU A 443 11.29 24.88 2.76
N LEU A 444 11.44 25.11 1.46
CA LEU A 444 12.52 24.58 0.65
C LEU A 444 13.40 25.72 0.19
N ARG A 445 14.72 25.59 0.33
CA ARG A 445 15.68 26.58 -0.19
C ARG A 445 16.61 25.91 -1.20
N ASN A 446 16.60 26.40 -2.44
CA ASN A 446 17.38 25.83 -3.53
C ASN A 446 18.81 26.39 -3.58
N GLU A 447 19.57 25.97 -4.58
CA GLU A 447 20.98 26.31 -4.80
C GLU A 447 21.23 27.81 -5.03
N ASN A 448 20.20 28.54 -5.45
CA ASN A 448 20.23 29.98 -5.69
C ASN A 448 19.73 30.78 -4.48
N HIS A 449 19.52 30.13 -3.33
CA HIS A 449 18.91 30.69 -2.12
C HIS A 449 17.47 31.19 -2.29
N SER A 450 16.79 30.82 -3.39
CA SER A 450 15.36 31.05 -3.53
C SER A 450 14.60 30.10 -2.61
N SER A 451 13.53 30.60 -2.00
CA SER A 451 12.70 29.82 -1.08
C SER A 451 11.32 29.54 -1.65
N ALA A 452 10.87 28.28 -1.57
CA ALA A 452 9.46 27.94 -1.60
C ALA A 452 8.94 27.79 -0.17
N ARG A 453 7.74 28.28 0.14
CA ARG A 453 7.20 28.33 1.52
C ARG A 453 5.77 27.83 1.59
N PHE A 454 5.42 27.19 2.70
CA PHE A 454 4.10 26.62 2.92
C PHE A 454 3.57 27.01 4.31
N SER A 455 2.26 27.13 4.43
CA SER A 455 1.59 27.36 5.71
C SER A 455 0.32 26.55 5.79
N TYR A 456 -0.03 26.10 6.99
CA TYR A 456 -1.12 25.18 7.24
C TYR A 456 -2.04 25.72 8.33
N ASP A 457 -3.29 25.25 8.36
CA ASP A 457 -4.19 25.48 9.47
C ASP A 457 -4.04 24.45 10.59
N SER A 458 -4.96 24.52 11.57
CA SER A 458 -5.06 23.60 12.71
C SER A 458 -5.63 22.21 12.37
N MET A 459 -5.92 21.94 11.11
CA MET A 459 -6.27 20.60 10.62
C MET A 459 -5.17 20.03 9.72
N GLY A 460 -4.06 20.77 9.55
CA GLY A 460 -2.99 20.40 8.62
C GLY A 460 -3.31 20.68 7.16
N ARG A 461 -4.40 21.40 6.85
CA ARG A 461 -4.74 21.78 5.48
C ARG A 461 -3.87 22.95 5.03
N LEU A 462 -3.44 22.93 3.76
CA LEU A 462 -2.57 23.97 3.21
C LEU A 462 -3.34 25.29 3.06
N LEU A 463 -2.89 26.36 3.72
CA LEU A 463 -3.47 27.70 3.60
C LEU A 463 -2.83 28.52 2.49
N SER A 464 -1.53 28.35 2.29
CA SER A 464 -0.82 29.01 1.18
C SER A 464 0.48 28.30 0.83
N GLU A 465 0.82 28.35 -0.45
CA GLU A 465 2.15 28.03 -0.95
C GLU A 465 2.74 29.23 -1.71
N THR A 466 4.05 29.42 -1.61
CA THR A 466 4.81 30.38 -2.43
C THR A 466 5.91 29.60 -3.15
N GLY A 467 5.93 29.65 -4.48
CA GLY A 467 6.92 28.94 -5.29
C GLY A 467 8.29 29.62 -5.28
N PHE A 468 9.30 28.95 -5.86
CA PHE A 468 10.64 29.55 -6.05
C PHE A 468 10.64 30.79 -6.95
N ASP A 469 9.59 30.96 -7.77
CA ASP A 469 9.32 32.14 -8.60
C ASP A 469 8.69 33.30 -7.82
N GLY A 470 8.43 33.12 -6.52
CA GLY A 470 7.78 34.09 -5.65
C GLY A 470 6.26 34.17 -5.81
N LYS A 471 5.66 33.38 -6.72
CA LYS A 471 4.21 33.39 -6.92
C LYS A 471 3.51 32.69 -5.78
N ARG A 472 2.48 33.33 -5.25
CA ARG A 472 1.71 32.84 -4.11
C ARG A 472 0.38 32.29 -4.57
N ARG A 473 0.06 31.10 -4.07
CA ARG A 473 -1.27 30.51 -4.10
C ARG A 473 -1.83 30.42 -2.70
N SER A 474 -3.13 30.62 -2.55
CA SER A 474 -3.82 30.57 -1.26
C SER A 474 -5.10 29.77 -1.37
N TYR A 475 -5.42 29.02 -0.33
CA TYR A 475 -6.55 28.10 -0.28
C TYR A 475 -7.47 28.50 0.86
N HIS A 476 -8.77 28.49 0.59
CA HIS A 476 -9.82 28.78 1.56
C HIS A 476 -10.77 27.60 1.63
N TYR A 477 -11.10 27.22 2.85
CA TYR A 477 -11.98 26.10 3.17
C TYR A 477 -13.28 26.63 3.74
N HIS A 478 -14.38 25.91 3.51
CA HIS A 478 -15.65 26.19 4.20
C HIS A 478 -15.46 25.99 5.70
N ALA A 479 -15.85 26.99 6.50
CA ALA A 479 -15.65 26.94 7.95
C ALA A 479 -16.42 25.80 8.64
N GLU A 480 -17.56 25.40 8.08
CA GLU A 480 -18.45 24.38 8.67
C GLU A 480 -18.01 22.95 8.30
N SER A 481 -17.69 22.70 7.02
CA SER A 481 -17.38 21.35 6.52
C SER A 481 -15.90 21.05 6.39
N GLY A 482 -15.06 22.09 6.36
CA GLY A 482 -13.63 21.96 6.12
C GLY A 482 -13.24 21.59 4.68
N VAL A 483 -14.22 21.54 3.76
CA VAL A 483 -14.02 21.25 2.34
C VAL A 483 -13.41 22.47 1.63
N LEU A 484 -12.52 22.24 0.66
CA LEU A 484 -11.92 23.31 -0.14
C LEU A 484 -13.01 24.10 -0.87
N ALA A 485 -13.08 25.40 -0.63
CA ALA A 485 -14.05 26.28 -1.27
C ALA A 485 -13.43 27.04 -2.44
N GLN A 486 -12.21 27.55 -2.24
CA GLN A 486 -11.60 28.49 -3.17
C GLN A 486 -10.08 28.38 -3.19
N GLN A 487 -9.50 28.55 -4.38
CA GLN A 487 -8.08 28.76 -4.60
C GLN A 487 -7.88 30.13 -5.25
N LEU A 488 -6.88 30.87 -4.79
CA LEU A 488 -6.42 32.09 -5.44
C LEU A 488 -4.97 31.93 -5.90
N ASP A 489 -4.71 32.34 -7.13
CA ASP A 489 -3.42 32.28 -7.80
C ASP A 489 -3.16 33.66 -8.41
N GLU A 490 -2.47 34.51 -7.64
CA GLU A 490 -2.33 35.95 -7.95
C GLU A 490 -3.69 36.61 -8.22
N ASP A 491 -3.99 37.04 -9.45
CA ASP A 491 -5.28 37.65 -9.83
C ASP A 491 -6.37 36.63 -10.20
N ARG A 492 -6.01 35.36 -10.39
CA ARG A 492 -6.98 34.31 -10.72
C ARG A 492 -7.64 33.77 -9.45
N ILE A 493 -8.94 33.57 -9.53
CA ILE A 493 -9.77 32.96 -8.49
C ILE A 493 -10.45 31.72 -9.09
N ILE A 494 -10.47 30.62 -8.33
CA ILE A 494 -11.12 29.37 -8.69
C ILE A 494 -11.95 28.92 -7.50
N GLU A 495 -13.25 28.74 -7.70
CA GLU A 495 -14.19 28.21 -6.73
C GLU A 495 -14.54 26.77 -7.09
N PHE A 496 -14.67 25.93 -6.06
CA PHE A 496 -14.92 24.50 -6.19
C PHE A 496 -16.21 24.14 -5.47
N ALA A 497 -16.98 23.23 -6.07
CA ALA A 497 -18.01 22.49 -5.37
C ALA A 497 -17.75 21.00 -5.54
N PHE A 498 -18.09 20.23 -4.51
CA PHE A 498 -17.94 18.79 -4.48
C PHE A 498 -19.30 18.12 -4.31
N ASP A 499 -19.45 16.90 -4.82
CA ASP A 499 -20.60 16.06 -4.55
C ASP A 499 -20.46 15.35 -3.17
N PRO A 500 -21.49 14.62 -2.71
CA PRO A 500 -21.45 13.96 -1.40
C PRO A 500 -20.35 12.91 -1.22
N LEU A 501 -19.70 12.44 -2.30
CA LEU A 501 -18.54 11.52 -2.23
C LEU A 501 -17.20 12.28 -2.29
N GLY A 502 -17.22 13.61 -2.20
CA GLY A 502 -16.02 14.45 -2.27
C GLY A 502 -15.43 14.58 -3.67
N ARG A 503 -16.19 14.27 -4.74
CA ARG A 503 -15.73 14.43 -6.13
C ARG A 503 -16.08 15.82 -6.64
N LEU A 504 -15.21 16.42 -7.45
CA LEU A 504 -15.42 17.76 -7.99
C LEU A 504 -16.71 17.79 -8.83
N SER A 505 -17.74 18.51 -8.39
CA SER A 505 -19.02 18.63 -9.12
C SER A 505 -19.10 19.92 -9.94
N GLN A 506 -18.43 20.99 -9.49
CA GLN A 506 -18.35 22.25 -10.22
C GLN A 506 -16.99 22.93 -10.03
N ARG A 507 -16.54 23.63 -11.07
CA ARG A 507 -15.40 24.54 -11.03
C ARG A 507 -15.80 25.88 -11.66
N HIS A 508 -15.61 26.98 -10.93
CA HIS A 508 -15.90 28.33 -11.42
C HIS A 508 -14.64 29.18 -11.34
N ALA A 509 -14.10 29.60 -12.48
CA ALA A 509 -12.82 30.31 -12.54
C ALA A 509 -12.94 31.68 -13.21
N GLY A 510 -12.23 32.66 -12.68
CA GLY A 510 -12.22 34.03 -13.20
C GLY A 510 -11.05 34.85 -12.68
N HIS A 511 -11.09 36.14 -12.94
CA HIS A 511 -10.19 37.13 -12.33
C HIS A 511 -10.91 37.80 -11.15
N ARG A 512 -10.20 38.10 -10.06
CA ARG A 512 -10.80 38.67 -8.82
C ARG A 512 -11.62 39.94 -9.07
N HIS A 513 -11.22 40.72 -10.06
CA HIS A 513 -11.90 41.96 -10.48
C HIS A 513 -12.48 41.87 -11.90
N GLY A 514 -12.50 40.67 -12.49
CA GLY A 514 -13.04 40.43 -13.81
C GLY A 514 -14.54 40.16 -13.80
N GLN A 515 -15.21 40.57 -14.87
CA GLN A 515 -16.63 40.23 -15.11
C GLN A 515 -16.79 38.90 -15.85
N HIS A 516 -15.70 38.34 -16.38
CA HIS A 516 -15.72 37.11 -17.16
C HIS A 516 -15.33 35.94 -16.29
N TRP A 517 -16.26 35.00 -16.16
CA TRP A 517 -16.07 33.75 -15.45
C TRP A 517 -16.37 32.57 -16.37
N GLN A 518 -15.69 31.46 -16.13
CA GLN A 518 -15.93 30.19 -16.80
C GLN A 518 -16.41 29.19 -15.76
N SER A 519 -17.53 28.54 -16.05
CA SER A 519 -18.10 27.48 -15.23
C SER A 519 -17.99 26.15 -15.94
N GLU A 520 -17.60 25.13 -15.19
CA GLU A 520 -17.60 23.74 -15.60
C GLU A 520 -18.39 22.92 -14.57
N ALA A 521 -19.18 21.97 -15.05
CA ALA A 521 -19.91 21.02 -14.22
C ALA A 521 -19.50 19.59 -14.56
N PHE A 522 -19.44 18.72 -13.55
CA PHE A 522 -19.02 17.33 -13.65
C PHE A 522 -20.04 16.43 -12.97
N HIS A 523 -20.33 15.29 -13.58
CA HIS A 523 -21.28 14.31 -13.06
C HIS A 523 -20.68 12.92 -13.17
N TYR A 524 -20.97 12.09 -12.18
CA TYR A 524 -20.40 10.76 -12.04
C TYR A 524 -21.50 9.73 -11.84
N ASP A 525 -21.19 8.47 -12.14
CA ASP A 525 -22.02 7.33 -11.76
C ASP A 525 -21.80 6.93 -10.28
N GLY A 526 -22.53 5.91 -9.83
CA GLY A 526 -22.38 5.36 -8.49
C GLY A 526 -21.06 4.63 -8.25
N ASN A 527 -20.28 4.32 -9.29
CA ASN A 527 -18.96 3.68 -9.18
C ASN A 527 -17.80 4.69 -9.15
N GLY A 528 -18.05 5.99 -9.36
CA GLY A 528 -16.98 6.99 -9.42
C GLY A 528 -16.58 7.42 -10.82
N GLN A 529 -17.16 6.83 -11.87
CA GLN A 529 -16.76 7.10 -13.24
C GLN A 529 -17.45 8.38 -13.74
N LEU A 530 -16.71 9.23 -14.47
CA LEU A 530 -17.22 10.50 -14.97
C LEU A 530 -18.23 10.24 -16.11
N LEU A 531 -19.50 10.55 -15.90
CA LEU A 531 -20.56 10.42 -16.91
C LEU A 531 -20.65 11.65 -17.81
N MET A 532 -20.33 12.83 -17.27
CA MET A 532 -20.51 14.09 -18.00
C MET A 532 -19.58 15.18 -17.49
N ALA A 533 -19.08 16.01 -18.42
CA ALA A 533 -18.39 17.26 -18.11
C ALA A 533 -18.85 18.32 -19.11
N GLU A 534 -19.24 19.50 -18.63
CA GLU A 534 -19.73 20.54 -19.55
C GLU A 534 -19.41 21.98 -19.12
N ASN A 535 -19.32 22.85 -20.10
CA ASN A 535 -19.26 24.30 -19.96
C ASN A 535 -20.06 24.97 -21.10
N SER A 536 -19.91 26.30 -21.26
CA SER A 536 -20.62 27.05 -22.30
C SER A 536 -20.20 26.68 -23.73
N GLN A 537 -18.99 26.15 -23.91
CA GLN A 537 -18.40 25.86 -25.22
C GLN A 537 -18.55 24.39 -25.63
N SER A 538 -18.58 23.48 -24.67
CA SER A 538 -18.56 22.04 -24.93
C SER A 538 -19.31 21.24 -23.89
N LYS A 539 -19.78 20.07 -24.28
CA LYS A 539 -20.29 19.03 -23.38
C LYS A 539 -19.67 17.70 -23.79
N LEU A 540 -19.17 16.95 -22.82
CA LEU A 540 -18.63 15.60 -22.98
C LEU A 540 -19.52 14.63 -22.20
N GLN A 541 -19.84 13.48 -22.77
CA GLN A 541 -20.56 12.39 -22.11
C GLN A 541 -19.84 11.08 -22.33
N TRP A 542 -19.76 10.26 -21.30
CA TRP A 542 -19.12 8.94 -21.31
C TRP A 542 -20.15 7.87 -20.95
N PHE A 543 -20.05 6.71 -21.61
CA PHE A 543 -20.97 5.58 -21.41
C PHE A 543 -20.17 4.32 -21.12
N TYR A 544 -20.45 3.69 -19.99
CA TYR A 544 -19.73 2.52 -19.53
C TYR A 544 -20.55 1.24 -19.69
N ASP A 545 -19.89 0.10 -19.90
CA ASP A 545 -20.52 -1.22 -19.80
C ASP A 545 -20.55 -1.71 -18.33
N ARG A 546 -21.02 -2.94 -18.11
CA ARG A 546 -21.15 -3.52 -16.76
C ARG A 546 -19.83 -3.83 -16.07
N ALA A 547 -18.73 -3.96 -16.81
CA ALA A 547 -17.39 -4.10 -16.22
C ALA A 547 -16.73 -2.73 -15.99
N GLY A 548 -17.41 -1.62 -16.33
CA GLY A 548 -16.88 -0.27 -16.20
C GLY A 548 -16.01 0.15 -17.39
N ASN A 549 -16.03 -0.58 -18.51
CA ASN A 549 -15.29 -0.19 -19.71
C ASN A 549 -16.00 0.96 -20.42
N LEU A 550 -15.25 1.97 -20.85
CA LEU A 550 -15.78 3.10 -21.61
C LEU A 550 -16.17 2.66 -23.03
N SER A 551 -17.43 2.33 -23.25
CA SER A 551 -17.94 1.86 -24.54
C SER A 551 -18.15 2.98 -25.58
N ARG A 552 -18.41 4.22 -25.13
CA ARG A 552 -18.75 5.33 -26.02
C ARG A 552 -18.48 6.69 -25.39
N GLU A 553 -18.13 7.67 -26.21
CA GLU A 553 -18.09 9.09 -25.86
C GLU A 553 -18.92 9.92 -26.82
N HIS A 554 -19.67 10.90 -26.30
CA HIS A 554 -20.28 11.96 -27.10
C HIS A 554 -19.65 13.31 -26.76
N GLN A 555 -19.09 13.98 -27.76
CA GLN A 555 -18.44 15.28 -27.60
C GLN A 555 -19.20 16.33 -28.42
N TYR A 556 -19.91 17.23 -27.73
CA TYR A 556 -20.74 18.27 -28.32
C TYR A 556 -19.94 19.56 -28.41
N TYR A 557 -19.62 20.00 -29.62
CA TYR A 557 -18.88 21.22 -29.87
C TYR A 557 -19.85 22.38 -30.13
N ARG A 558 -20.16 23.15 -29.09
CA ARG A 558 -21.11 24.28 -29.16
C ARG A 558 -20.45 25.57 -29.67
N PHE A 559 -19.12 25.64 -29.62
CA PHE A 559 -18.34 26.80 -30.04
C PHE A 559 -18.14 26.93 -31.57
N LEU A 560 -18.50 25.91 -32.35
CA LEU A 560 -18.40 25.93 -33.80
C LEU A 560 -19.56 26.73 -34.42
N ASP A 561 -19.32 27.36 -35.58
CA ASP A 561 -20.36 28.08 -36.34
C ASP A 561 -21.59 27.19 -36.62
N THR A 562 -21.35 25.90 -36.88
CA THR A 562 -22.38 24.86 -36.90
C THR A 562 -22.08 23.87 -35.78
N PRO A 563 -22.85 23.89 -34.67
CA PRO A 563 -22.68 22.95 -33.57
C PRO A 563 -22.70 21.51 -34.08
N SER A 564 -21.75 20.71 -33.62
CA SER A 564 -21.60 19.32 -34.05
C SER A 564 -21.40 18.38 -32.87
N VAL A 565 -21.65 17.09 -33.10
CA VAL A 565 -21.43 16.03 -32.11
C VAL A 565 -20.49 14.99 -32.70
N ALA A 566 -19.33 14.83 -32.08
CA ALA A 566 -18.42 13.74 -32.37
C ALA A 566 -18.76 12.54 -31.48
N ILE A 567 -18.98 11.38 -32.10
CA ILE A 567 -19.25 10.13 -31.39
C ILE A 567 -18.04 9.21 -31.56
N TRP A 568 -17.47 8.81 -30.45
CA TRP A 568 -16.41 7.79 -30.38
C TRP A 568 -17.02 6.52 -29.82
N GLN A 569 -16.69 5.37 -30.40
CA GLN A 569 -17.12 4.06 -29.90
C GLN A 569 -15.90 3.19 -29.67
N HIS A 570 -15.89 2.44 -28.58
CA HIS A 570 -14.76 1.63 -28.17
C HIS A 570 -15.18 0.17 -27.98
N GLU A 571 -14.29 -0.73 -28.38
CA GLU A 571 -14.47 -2.18 -28.24
C GLU A 571 -13.40 -2.71 -27.30
N TYR A 572 -13.73 -3.76 -26.53
CA TYR A 572 -12.88 -4.37 -25.53
C TYR A 572 -12.80 -5.88 -25.77
N ASP A 573 -11.66 -6.48 -25.41
CA ASP A 573 -11.48 -7.92 -25.40
C ASP A 573 -11.96 -8.55 -24.08
N ALA A 574 -11.86 -9.88 -23.97
CA ALA A 574 -12.25 -10.64 -22.77
C ALA A 574 -11.38 -10.33 -21.53
N LEU A 575 -10.31 -9.55 -21.67
CA LEU A 575 -9.47 -9.10 -20.56
C LEU A 575 -9.81 -7.66 -20.13
N ASN A 576 -10.93 -7.11 -20.63
CA ASN A 576 -11.31 -5.72 -20.45
C ASN A 576 -10.24 -4.74 -20.96
N GLN A 577 -9.47 -5.13 -21.98
CA GLN A 577 -8.55 -4.24 -22.66
C GLN A 577 -9.21 -3.69 -23.90
N ARG A 578 -9.25 -2.36 -24.05
CA ARG A 578 -9.76 -1.72 -25.27
C ARG A 578 -8.94 -2.26 -26.44
N CYS A 579 -9.58 -2.74 -27.51
CA CYS A 579 -8.95 -3.36 -28.67
C CYS A 579 -9.28 -2.62 -29.99
N ALA A 580 -10.30 -1.76 -30.00
CA ALA A 580 -10.59 -0.89 -31.12
C ALA A 580 -11.31 0.40 -30.71
N THR A 581 -11.30 1.36 -31.63
CA THR A 581 -12.07 2.60 -31.55
C THR A 581 -12.55 3.03 -32.92
N THR A 582 -13.86 3.22 -33.06
CA THR A 582 -14.49 3.87 -34.21
C THR A 582 -14.56 5.36 -33.95
N ARG A 583 -13.98 6.13 -34.85
CA ARG A 583 -13.89 7.59 -34.77
C ARG A 583 -15.18 8.26 -35.29
N PRO A 584 -15.37 9.56 -35.04
CA PRO A 584 -16.54 10.30 -35.51
C PRO A 584 -16.71 10.34 -37.04
N ASP A 585 -15.63 10.12 -37.79
CA ASP A 585 -15.64 10.05 -39.25
C ASP A 585 -16.04 8.66 -39.80
N GLY A 586 -16.36 7.71 -38.92
CA GLY A 586 -16.77 6.34 -39.25
C GLY A 586 -15.61 5.37 -39.45
N HIS A 587 -14.36 5.85 -39.44
CA HIS A 587 -13.19 5.00 -39.61
C HIS A 587 -12.83 4.27 -38.30
N ARG A 588 -12.51 2.98 -38.41
CA ARG A 588 -12.20 2.13 -37.26
C ARG A 588 -10.69 1.92 -37.13
N VAL A 589 -10.14 2.30 -35.98
CA VAL A 589 -8.76 2.00 -35.61
C VAL A 589 -8.77 0.83 -34.62
N SER A 590 -8.14 -0.28 -34.98
CA SER A 590 -7.96 -1.41 -34.05
C SER A 590 -6.50 -1.67 -33.78
N TRP A 591 -6.20 -2.25 -32.62
CA TRP A 591 -4.88 -2.70 -32.27
C TRP A 591 -4.91 -4.14 -31.81
N LEU A 592 -3.99 -4.91 -32.35
CA LEU A 592 -3.82 -6.33 -32.04
C LEU A 592 -2.76 -6.45 -30.97
N THR A 593 -3.04 -7.24 -29.95
CA THR A 593 -2.08 -7.67 -28.93
C THR A 593 -1.82 -9.16 -29.09
N TYR A 594 -0.66 -9.63 -28.65
CA TYR A 594 -0.41 -11.07 -28.44
C TYR A 594 -0.42 -11.38 -26.95
N GLY A 595 -0.42 -12.66 -26.57
CA GLY A 595 -0.80 -13.14 -25.24
C GLY A 595 -0.28 -12.35 -24.03
N SER A 596 0.95 -11.82 -24.08
CA SER A 596 1.53 -11.01 -22.99
C SER A 596 1.02 -9.56 -22.91
N GLY A 597 0.04 -9.19 -23.74
CA GLY A 597 -0.61 -7.87 -23.75
C GLY A 597 0.12 -6.82 -24.59
N HIS A 598 1.20 -7.18 -25.30
CA HIS A 598 1.98 -6.22 -26.07
C HIS A 598 1.39 -5.97 -27.46
N LEU A 599 1.44 -4.72 -27.90
CA LEU A 599 1.01 -4.29 -29.22
C LEU A 599 1.79 -5.01 -30.33
N LEU A 600 1.06 -5.76 -31.15
CA LEU A 600 1.50 -6.49 -32.33
C LEU A 600 1.28 -5.67 -33.61
N ALA A 601 0.12 -5.04 -33.76
CA ALA A 601 -0.23 -4.26 -34.94
C ALA A 601 -1.32 -3.22 -34.68
N ILE A 602 -1.40 -2.21 -35.54
CA ILE A 602 -2.51 -1.25 -35.61
C ILE A 602 -3.09 -1.29 -37.02
N LYS A 603 -4.42 -1.31 -37.13
CA LYS A 603 -5.16 -1.28 -38.40
C LYS A 603 -6.08 -0.06 -38.47
N LEU A 604 -6.31 0.44 -39.68
CA LEU A 604 -7.35 1.41 -40.03
C LEU A 604 -8.25 0.77 -41.10
N ASP A 605 -9.53 0.57 -40.79
CA ASP A 605 -10.49 -0.13 -41.65
C ASP A 605 -9.94 -1.43 -42.24
N ASP A 606 -9.37 -2.25 -41.34
CA ASP A 606 -8.70 -3.53 -41.64
C ASP A 606 -7.37 -3.45 -42.42
N ALA A 607 -6.97 -2.28 -42.91
CA ALA A 607 -5.64 -2.07 -43.48
C ALA A 607 -4.59 -1.88 -42.38
N GLU A 608 -3.55 -2.71 -42.38
CA GLU A 608 -2.44 -2.59 -41.42
C GLU A 608 -1.68 -1.29 -41.62
N LEU A 609 -1.69 -0.43 -40.59
CA LEU A 609 -0.93 0.82 -40.53
C LEU A 609 0.46 0.60 -39.95
N LEU A 610 0.55 -0.25 -38.94
CA LEU A 610 1.78 -0.54 -38.20
C LEU A 610 1.79 -2.01 -37.81
N SER A 611 2.90 -2.69 -37.99
CA SER A 611 3.20 -3.96 -37.32
C SER A 611 4.53 -3.89 -36.60
N TYR A 612 4.63 -4.62 -35.49
CA TYR A 612 5.77 -4.62 -34.60
C TYR A 612 6.39 -6.01 -34.52
N GLN A 613 7.72 -6.04 -34.45
CA GLN A 613 8.51 -7.18 -34.04
C GLN A 613 9.14 -6.85 -32.69
N ARG A 614 9.14 -7.83 -31.79
CA ARG A 614 9.63 -7.65 -30.42
C ARG A 614 10.60 -8.76 -30.03
N ASP A 615 11.53 -8.43 -29.14
CA ASP A 615 12.40 -9.42 -28.52
C ASP A 615 11.70 -10.10 -27.32
N ALA A 616 12.44 -10.99 -26.63
CA ALA A 616 11.94 -11.74 -25.48
C ALA A 616 11.65 -10.86 -24.24
N LEU A 617 12.14 -9.62 -24.20
CA LEU A 617 11.77 -8.62 -23.19
C LEU A 617 10.61 -7.74 -23.66
N HIS A 618 10.02 -8.06 -24.80
CA HIS A 618 8.95 -7.32 -25.45
C HIS A 618 9.33 -5.89 -25.87
N ARG A 619 10.63 -5.62 -26.03
CA ARG A 619 11.12 -4.36 -26.60
C ARG A 619 10.94 -4.39 -28.11
N GLU A 620 10.61 -3.25 -28.71
CA GLU A 620 10.52 -3.16 -30.17
C GLU A 620 11.89 -3.38 -30.80
N ILE A 621 11.99 -4.32 -31.73
CA ILE A 621 13.21 -4.54 -32.55
C ILE A 621 12.96 -4.27 -34.02
N GLY A 622 11.69 -4.24 -34.44
CA GLY A 622 11.31 -3.94 -35.80
C GLY A 622 9.91 -3.33 -35.87
N ARG A 623 9.70 -2.48 -36.86
CA ARG A 623 8.38 -1.94 -37.18
C ARG A 623 8.22 -1.79 -38.69
N VAL A 624 7.10 -2.20 -39.23
CA VAL A 624 6.72 -1.92 -40.62
C VAL A 624 5.55 -0.96 -40.60
N GLN A 625 5.65 0.12 -41.36
CA GLN A 625 4.57 1.09 -41.53
C GLN A 625 3.80 0.79 -42.82
N GLY A 626 2.53 1.19 -42.89
CA GLY A 626 1.65 0.95 -44.04
C GLY A 626 2.13 1.58 -45.35
N ASN A 627 3.06 2.54 -45.29
CA ASN A 627 3.74 3.11 -46.47
C ASN A 627 5.00 2.30 -46.89
N GLY A 628 5.23 1.14 -46.28
CA GLY A 628 6.37 0.25 -46.51
C GLY A 628 7.63 0.58 -45.71
N LEU A 629 7.70 1.72 -45.01
CA LEU A 629 8.87 2.12 -44.24
C LEU A 629 9.16 1.12 -43.12
N GLN A 630 10.40 0.64 -43.05
CA GLN A 630 10.84 -0.32 -42.06
C GLN A 630 11.79 0.34 -41.08
N GLN A 631 11.49 0.21 -39.79
CA GLN A 631 12.38 0.58 -38.71
C GLN A 631 13.00 -0.68 -38.11
N ARG A 632 14.27 -0.60 -37.74
CA ARG A 632 14.93 -1.59 -36.89
C ARG A 632 15.61 -0.92 -35.71
N GLN A 633 15.47 -1.52 -34.54
CA GLN A 633 16.08 -1.05 -33.30
C GLN A 633 16.96 -2.14 -32.71
N GLN A 634 18.07 -1.73 -32.10
CA GLN A 634 18.92 -2.59 -31.28
C GLN A 634 19.09 -1.95 -29.91
N TRP A 635 19.16 -2.80 -28.89
CA TRP A 635 19.24 -2.38 -27.50
C TRP A 635 20.56 -2.83 -26.90
N THR A 636 21.11 -2.03 -25.99
CA THR A 636 22.20 -2.46 -25.11
C THR A 636 21.70 -3.52 -24.13
N ALA A 637 22.64 -4.18 -23.46
CA ALA A 637 22.34 -5.12 -22.38
C ALA A 637 21.69 -4.45 -21.16
N ASN A 638 21.78 -3.12 -21.02
CA ASN A 638 21.08 -2.40 -19.94
C ASN A 638 19.70 -1.87 -20.38
N GLY A 639 19.25 -2.21 -21.59
CA GLY A 639 17.96 -1.75 -22.11
C GLY A 639 17.97 -0.34 -22.68
N TYR A 640 19.14 0.27 -22.94
CA TYR A 640 19.22 1.53 -23.66
C TYR A 640 19.12 1.31 -25.17
N LEU A 641 18.45 2.21 -25.89
CA LEU A 641 18.42 2.17 -27.36
C LEU A 641 19.84 2.42 -27.89
N HIS A 642 20.41 1.43 -28.56
CA HIS A 642 21.78 1.49 -29.09
C HIS A 642 21.80 2.03 -30.52
N THR A 643 20.96 1.48 -31.40
CA THR A 643 20.82 1.93 -32.77
C THR A 643 19.37 1.95 -33.20
N GLN A 644 19.05 2.87 -34.11
CA GLN A 644 17.78 2.91 -34.82
C GLN A 644 18.08 3.21 -36.27
N SER A 645 17.53 2.40 -37.17
CA SER A 645 17.66 2.60 -38.62
C SER A 645 16.28 2.59 -39.27
N LEU A 646 16.17 3.31 -40.38
CA LEU A 646 14.94 3.48 -41.12
C LEU A 646 15.22 3.26 -42.61
N THR A 647 14.52 2.33 -43.24
CA THR A 647 14.74 1.95 -44.65
C THR A 647 13.42 1.90 -45.41
N ARG A 648 13.47 2.19 -46.72
CA ARG A 648 12.35 1.96 -47.65
C ARG A 648 12.54 0.65 -48.39
N PRO A 649 11.47 -0.09 -48.73
CA PRO A 649 11.59 -1.28 -49.55
C PRO A 649 12.11 -0.88 -50.95
N GLY A 650 13.21 -1.48 -51.39
CA GLY A 650 13.79 -1.26 -52.72
C GLY A 650 14.87 -0.18 -52.84
N SER A 651 15.23 0.52 -51.76
CA SER A 651 16.41 1.40 -51.74
C SER A 651 17.61 0.64 -51.15
N ASN A 652 18.62 0.35 -51.98
CA ASN A 652 19.88 -0.28 -51.56
C ASN A 652 20.85 0.69 -50.86
N ASP A 653 20.36 1.84 -50.39
CA ASP A 653 21.17 2.87 -49.77
C ASP A 653 20.90 2.93 -48.28
N TYR A 654 21.89 2.48 -47.51
CA TYR A 654 21.97 2.71 -46.07
C TYR A 654 22.15 4.21 -45.82
N LEU A 655 21.09 4.90 -45.40
CA LEU A 655 21.25 6.17 -44.70
C LEU A 655 21.73 5.85 -43.28
N ARG A 656 23.03 6.09 -43.06
CA ARG A 656 23.72 5.97 -41.77
C ARG A 656 23.38 7.11 -40.84
#